data_AF-A0A8T3MA76-F1
#
_entry.id   AF-A0A8T3MA76-F1
#
_cell.length_a   1.000
_cell.length_b   1.000
_cell.length_c   1.000
_cell.angle_alpha   90.00
_cell.angle_beta   90.00
_cell.angle_gamma   90.00
#
_symmetry.space_group_name_H-M   'P 1'
#
loop_
_entity.id
_entity.type
_entity.pdbx_description
1 polymer ?
#
loop_
_entity_poly.entity_id
_entity_poly.type
_entity_poly.pdbx_seq_one_letter_code
_entity_poly.pdbx_strand_id
1 'polypeptide(L)'
;MTVATPRPGRAANVVAEIAARRRDDLASMLSSSQSEADLAAAPAPRSVVERLAAPGLHLIAEIKRSSPSAGQIAGSGEDILARARAYEAGGAAAISVLCEPHWFGGSIEDLRAVRAAVAIPVLAKEFVVDARQLPMLREAGADLVLLLAVLHSPARLGRLVERALELGLEPLVEAHDERELLAALATDARIIGINNRDLRTLQVDTSRADRLRALVPDDRLVVAESGVRDAETVARWRALGFDAALVGEGLMRAADPTTAARSYVAAGRQPQDPANVARRPFVKICGVTDPAGALAAVRAGADAVGLNLAPGTPRELEVNEASALARAIRNAAPNGGGPRIVAIVADPSPEHLAALTAGIDPDAIQFSGRESVSAVAAAPREAWKAIHLPAQAPDPTEPADRPEATTGDAIEAGRAYLAARASRILVDTAGGPHPGGTGVRSATTVVAAVAREIPVVLAGGLSAANVAAALREISAVGVDVASGVEMPRDPGERPRKDPFKVALFVKRAKAARDDRPNVSFGPTPVHAGLLDADGAGRWGMERDFGGRYVPETLMAALAQLESAYDALRHDPAFWSDLRELLERFAGRPTALYRADRLAEAVRGETARLAGAAATVPPLRLYLKREDLAHTGAHKINNALGQAHLTRRLGKTRVIAETGAGQHGVATATACALLDLPCVVYMGAEDIERQGPNVLRMRALGAEVRSVTSGTATLKDAVNEAMRDWVTNVETTHYVLGSAMGPHPYPTIVRDLQRRIGDEAAAQLQGVEGRLPDLAIACVGGGSNAIGLLARFIGEPSVRLAVAEAAGDGMETGRHAAAILGGTPGILHGSRSLMLQDRDGQVTEAHSASAGLDYPGIGPQLAALAEAGRSVVAAATDREAVAAMKATTRTEGI
;
A
#
# COMPACT_ATOMS: atom_id res chain seq x y z
N MET A 1 -9.94 -51.62 48.87
CA MET A 1 -9.29 -51.55 47.55
C MET A 1 -10.31 -51.03 46.55
N THR A 2 -10.21 -49.76 46.20
CA THR A 2 -10.76 -49.17 44.98
C THR A 2 -10.03 -47.86 44.78
N VAL A 3 -9.12 -47.88 43.80
CA VAL A 3 -8.29 -46.75 43.38
C VAL A 3 -9.21 -45.78 42.63
N ALA A 4 -9.41 -44.58 43.19
CA ALA A 4 -10.00 -43.47 42.46
C ALA A 4 -8.89 -42.80 41.65
N THR A 5 -9.02 -42.87 40.33
CA THR A 5 -8.20 -42.15 39.34
C THR A 5 -8.22 -40.64 39.59
N PRO A 6 -7.09 -39.93 39.51
CA PRO A 6 -7.05 -38.49 39.68
C PRO A 6 -7.72 -37.79 38.49
N ARG A 7 -8.55 -36.78 38.77
CA ARG A 7 -9.08 -35.85 37.76
C ARG A 7 -7.90 -35.15 37.05
N PRO A 8 -7.98 -34.91 35.72
CA PRO A 8 -6.93 -34.22 34.98
C PRO A 8 -6.77 -32.79 35.51
N GLY A 9 -5.52 -32.46 35.87
CA GLY A 9 -5.15 -31.22 36.53
C GLY A 9 -5.37 -29.98 35.68
N ARG A 10 -5.83 -28.91 36.33
CA ARG A 10 -5.81 -27.52 35.83
C ARG A 10 -4.33 -27.15 35.62
N ALA A 11 -3.92 -26.87 34.39
CA ALA A 11 -2.60 -26.30 34.12
C ALA A 11 -2.45 -24.99 34.93
N ALA A 12 -1.33 -24.83 35.63
CA ALA A 12 -1.05 -23.66 36.45
C ALA A 12 -0.90 -22.42 35.56
N ASN A 13 -1.55 -21.31 35.94
CA ASN A 13 -1.48 -20.04 35.21
C ASN A 13 -0.19 -19.29 35.60
N VAL A 14 0.85 -19.42 34.77
CA VAL A 14 2.19 -18.84 35.01
C VAL A 14 2.13 -17.33 35.32
N VAL A 15 1.27 -16.57 34.63
CA VAL A 15 1.11 -15.13 34.89
C VAL A 15 0.59 -14.84 36.29
N ALA A 16 -0.34 -15.66 36.77
CA ALA A 16 -0.91 -15.49 38.11
C ALA A 16 0.13 -15.78 39.20
N GLU A 17 1.02 -16.74 38.98
CA GLU A 17 2.13 -17.06 39.88
C GLU A 17 3.16 -15.92 39.94
N ILE A 18 3.58 -15.40 38.78
CA ILE A 18 4.47 -14.23 38.71
C ILE A 18 3.84 -13.04 39.42
N ALA A 19 2.56 -12.75 39.14
CA ALA A 19 1.86 -11.62 39.76
C ALA A 19 1.67 -11.78 41.28
N ALA A 20 1.43 -13.00 41.76
CA ALA A 20 1.35 -13.28 43.20
C ALA A 20 2.70 -13.03 43.85
N ARG A 21 3.77 -13.60 43.30
CA ARG A 21 5.13 -13.42 43.82
C ARG A 21 5.55 -11.95 43.82
N ARG A 22 5.26 -11.20 42.75
CA ARG A 22 5.58 -9.77 42.70
C ARG A 22 4.83 -8.96 43.76
N ARG A 23 3.58 -9.32 44.11
CA ARG A 23 2.89 -8.68 45.24
C ARG A 23 3.61 -8.92 46.56
N ASP A 24 4.15 -10.12 46.77
CA ASP A 24 4.90 -10.46 47.98
C ASP A 24 6.24 -9.72 48.04
N ASP A 25 6.99 -9.67 46.92
CA ASP A 25 8.26 -8.93 46.85
C ASP A 25 8.06 -7.44 47.17
N LEU A 26 6.98 -6.85 46.64
CA LEU A 26 6.65 -5.44 46.79
C LEU A 26 6.09 -5.08 48.18
N ALA A 27 5.55 -6.04 48.93
CA ALA A 27 4.99 -5.78 50.26
C ALA A 27 6.02 -5.18 51.22
N SER A 28 7.31 -5.52 51.05
CA SER A 28 8.44 -4.96 51.81
C SER A 28 9.03 -3.68 51.22
N MET A 29 8.93 -3.49 49.90
CA MET A 29 9.52 -2.34 49.19
C MET A 29 8.61 -1.10 49.17
N LEU A 30 7.28 -1.30 49.19
CA LEU A 30 6.28 -0.23 49.07
C LEU A 30 5.83 0.35 50.42
N SER A 31 6.49 0.01 51.53
CA SER A 31 6.20 0.54 52.88
C SER A 31 6.89 1.88 53.16
N SER A 32 7.86 2.29 52.36
CA SER A 32 8.48 3.63 52.42
C SER A 32 7.73 4.60 51.50
N SER A 33 7.23 5.72 52.04
CA SER A 33 6.67 6.80 51.22
C SER A 33 7.78 7.43 50.38
N GLN A 34 7.73 7.25 49.06
CA GLN A 34 8.59 8.01 48.14
C GLN A 34 8.24 9.50 48.24
N SER A 35 9.25 10.36 48.31
CA SER A 35 9.01 11.80 48.42
C SER A 35 8.71 12.40 47.05
N GLU A 36 7.85 13.41 46.98
CA GLU A 36 7.63 14.18 45.74
C GLU A 36 8.94 14.81 45.22
N ALA A 37 9.92 15.05 46.12
CA ALA A 37 11.22 15.59 45.77
C ALA A 37 12.06 14.62 44.92
N ASP A 38 11.99 13.30 45.18
CA ASP A 38 12.72 12.28 44.42
C ASP A 38 12.18 12.15 42.99
N LEU A 39 10.85 12.25 42.85
CA LEU A 39 10.19 12.27 41.54
C LEU A 39 10.52 13.54 40.74
N ALA A 40 10.60 14.69 41.40
CA ALA A 40 10.98 15.96 40.76
C ALA A 40 12.45 15.96 40.29
N ALA A 41 13.33 15.24 40.99
CA ALA A 41 14.74 15.09 40.62
C ALA A 41 14.97 14.07 39.48
N ALA A 42 13.99 13.21 39.19
CA ALA A 42 14.12 12.17 38.17
C ALA A 42 14.18 12.76 36.75
N PRO A 43 15.06 12.25 35.86
CA PRO A 43 15.20 12.75 34.49
C PRO A 43 13.87 12.79 33.74
N ALA A 44 13.61 13.85 32.96
CA ALA A 44 12.37 13.93 32.16
C ALA A 44 12.23 12.71 31.21
N PRO A 45 11.04 12.12 31.08
CA PRO A 45 10.81 11.00 30.17
C PRO A 45 11.06 11.39 28.72
N ARG A 46 11.67 10.49 27.95
CA ARG A 46 11.89 10.64 26.52
C ARG A 46 10.66 10.14 25.75
N SER A 47 10.12 10.97 24.87
CA SER A 47 8.98 10.58 24.03
C SER A 47 9.36 9.46 23.05
N VAL A 48 8.66 8.33 23.15
CA VAL A 48 8.74 7.22 22.20
C VAL A 48 7.71 7.36 21.07
N VAL A 49 6.56 7.96 21.36
CA VAL A 49 5.42 8.02 20.44
C VAL A 49 5.75 8.78 19.17
N GLU A 50 6.57 9.83 19.26
CA GLU A 50 7.06 10.55 18.07
C GLU A 50 7.93 9.67 17.17
N ARG A 51 8.78 8.82 17.77
CA ARG A 51 9.64 7.90 17.03
C ARG A 51 8.80 6.83 16.34
N LEU A 52 7.85 6.23 17.06
CA LEU A 52 7.00 5.17 16.52
C LEU A 52 5.99 5.69 15.49
N ALA A 53 5.59 6.96 15.60
CA ALA A 53 4.73 7.63 14.61
C ALA A 53 5.48 8.03 13.33
N ALA A 54 6.80 7.88 13.25
CA ALA A 54 7.52 8.04 12.00
C ALA A 54 7.19 6.91 11.00
N PRO A 55 7.34 7.12 9.67
CA PRO A 55 7.04 6.12 8.65
C PRO A 55 7.75 4.78 8.85
N GLY A 56 7.06 3.68 8.55
CA GLY A 56 7.55 2.31 8.73
C GLY A 56 7.25 1.70 10.10
N LEU A 57 7.88 0.56 10.36
CA LEU A 57 7.83 -0.19 11.61
C LEU A 57 9.19 -0.10 12.30
N HIS A 58 9.19 0.16 13.61
CA HIS A 58 10.40 0.40 14.39
C HIS A 58 10.74 -0.74 15.34
N LEU A 59 12.03 -0.96 15.60
CA LEU A 59 12.49 -1.99 16.52
C LEU A 59 12.46 -1.50 17.96
N ILE A 60 11.77 -2.23 18.85
CA ILE A 60 11.96 -2.16 20.31
C ILE A 60 12.81 -3.36 20.71
N ALA A 61 14.08 -3.13 21.03
CA ALA A 61 15.03 -4.20 21.29
C ALA A 61 15.00 -4.58 22.78
N GLU A 62 14.69 -5.83 23.08
CA GLU A 62 14.52 -6.32 24.46
C GLU A 62 15.81 -6.96 24.99
N ILE A 63 16.19 -6.54 26.21
CA ILE A 63 17.24 -7.15 27.02
C ILE A 63 16.57 -8.09 28.00
N LYS A 64 16.79 -9.39 27.79
CA LYS A 64 16.16 -10.47 28.57
C LYS A 64 17.17 -11.59 28.84
N ARG A 65 17.53 -11.80 30.11
CA ARG A 65 18.51 -12.81 30.50
C ARG A 65 17.92 -14.22 30.50
N SER A 66 16.67 -14.37 30.93
CA SER A 66 15.94 -15.63 30.91
C SER A 66 14.47 -15.44 30.56
N SER A 67 13.77 -16.54 30.27
CA SER A 67 12.30 -16.53 30.19
C SER A 67 11.71 -17.88 30.64
N PRO A 68 10.44 -17.92 31.07
CA PRO A 68 9.76 -19.16 31.47
C PRO A 68 9.78 -20.24 30.39
N SER A 69 9.77 -19.86 29.11
CA SER A 69 9.70 -20.79 27.98
C SER A 69 11.06 -21.22 27.45
N ALA A 70 12.07 -20.34 27.50
CA ALA A 70 13.38 -20.58 26.89
C ALA A 70 14.50 -20.86 27.91
N GLY A 71 14.20 -20.80 29.20
CA GLY A 71 15.20 -20.90 30.26
C GLY A 71 16.19 -19.74 30.20
N GLN A 72 17.47 -20.02 30.42
CA GLN A 72 18.55 -19.04 30.33
C GLN A 72 18.87 -18.75 28.84
N ILE A 73 18.74 -17.48 28.44
CA ILE A 73 18.97 -17.00 27.07
C ILE A 73 20.34 -16.33 26.95
N ALA A 74 20.75 -15.61 28.01
CA ALA A 74 22.00 -14.89 28.12
C ALA A 74 22.97 -15.57 29.12
N GLY A 75 24.27 -15.51 28.85
CA GLY A 75 25.28 -16.01 29.79
C GLY A 75 25.31 -15.18 31.08
N SER A 76 25.73 -15.76 32.21
CA SER A 76 25.81 -15.05 33.51
C SER A 76 26.80 -13.88 33.55
N GLY A 77 27.68 -13.76 32.56
CA GLY A 77 28.65 -12.66 32.39
C GLY A 77 28.33 -11.70 31.25
N GLU A 78 27.10 -11.70 30.75
CA GLU A 78 26.73 -10.90 29.59
C GLU A 78 26.63 -9.40 29.91
N ASP A 79 27.39 -8.57 29.18
CA ASP A 79 27.36 -7.11 29.31
C ASP A 79 26.11 -6.53 28.65
N ILE A 80 25.07 -6.37 29.45
CA ILE A 80 23.80 -5.79 29.02
C ILE A 80 23.93 -4.33 28.54
N LEU A 81 24.93 -3.59 28.99
CA LEU A 81 25.12 -2.18 28.63
C LEU A 81 25.79 -2.07 27.26
N ALA A 82 26.81 -2.90 27.00
CA ALA A 82 27.38 -3.05 25.67
C ALA A 82 26.30 -3.47 24.66
N ARG A 83 25.42 -4.39 25.05
CA ARG A 83 24.32 -4.84 24.20
C ARG A 83 23.26 -3.76 23.96
N ALA A 84 22.87 -3.00 24.98
CA ALA A 84 21.96 -1.86 24.83
C ALA A 84 22.51 -0.84 23.82
N ARG A 85 23.80 -0.48 23.95
CA ARG A 85 24.50 0.41 23.00
C ARG A 85 24.58 -0.20 21.60
N ALA A 86 24.80 -1.50 21.49
CA ALA A 86 24.83 -2.20 20.22
C ALA A 86 23.47 -2.17 19.49
N TYR A 87 22.36 -2.34 20.23
CA TYR A 87 21.00 -2.20 19.70
C TYR A 87 20.68 -0.77 19.26
N GLU A 88 21.06 0.23 20.06
CA GLU A 88 20.94 1.65 19.69
C GLU A 88 21.74 1.96 18.41
N ALA A 89 23.00 1.51 18.32
CA ALA A 89 23.83 1.65 17.12
C ALA A 89 23.29 0.89 15.90
N GLY A 90 22.50 -0.18 16.14
CA GLY A 90 21.76 -0.90 15.11
C GLY A 90 20.50 -0.16 14.62
N GLY A 91 20.08 0.88 15.33
CA GLY A 91 18.93 1.72 14.99
C GLY A 91 17.64 1.38 15.75
N ALA A 92 17.71 0.70 16.89
CA ALA A 92 16.54 0.50 17.74
C ALA A 92 15.89 1.84 18.14
N ALA A 93 14.55 1.89 18.14
CA ALA A 93 13.80 3.08 18.52
C ALA A 93 13.62 3.20 20.03
N ALA A 94 13.64 2.07 20.75
CA ALA A 94 13.63 2.00 22.20
C ALA A 94 14.31 0.70 22.68
N ILE A 95 14.73 0.68 23.94
CA ILE A 95 15.22 -0.53 24.61
C ILE A 95 14.17 -1.00 25.62
N SER A 96 13.77 -2.27 25.55
CA SER A 96 12.93 -2.90 26.57
C SER A 96 13.80 -3.62 27.59
N VAL A 97 13.61 -3.34 28.87
CA VAL A 97 14.41 -3.93 29.96
C VAL A 97 13.47 -4.70 30.88
N LEU A 98 13.72 -5.99 31.05
CA LEU A 98 13.00 -6.80 32.04
C LEU A 98 13.41 -6.38 33.45
N CYS A 99 12.44 -6.13 34.32
CA CYS A 99 12.67 -5.76 35.72
C CYS A 99 12.40 -6.90 36.71
N GLU A 100 11.76 -7.98 36.25
CA GLU A 100 11.31 -9.09 37.09
C GLU A 100 12.49 -10.05 37.39
N PRO A 101 12.84 -10.28 38.67
CA PRO A 101 14.08 -10.99 39.03
C PRO A 101 13.99 -12.52 38.96
N HIS A 102 12.83 -13.13 39.19
CA HIS A 102 12.75 -14.57 39.46
C HIS A 102 12.63 -15.44 38.21
N TRP A 103 11.86 -15.01 37.22
CA TRP A 103 11.66 -15.72 35.95
C TRP A 103 12.47 -15.13 34.81
N PHE A 104 12.73 -13.82 34.83
CA PHE A 104 13.42 -13.12 33.74
C PHE A 104 14.84 -12.67 34.08
N GLY A 105 15.23 -12.75 35.36
CA GLY A 105 16.58 -12.40 35.83
C GLY A 105 16.90 -10.91 35.65
N GLY A 106 15.88 -10.05 35.66
CA GLY A 106 16.00 -8.60 35.52
C GLY A 106 15.96 -7.85 36.85
N SER A 107 16.10 -6.52 36.80
CA SER A 107 16.01 -5.66 37.98
C SER A 107 15.72 -4.19 37.63
N ILE A 108 15.31 -3.40 38.63
CA ILE A 108 15.17 -1.94 38.49
C ILE A 108 16.55 -1.27 38.33
N GLU A 109 17.60 -1.83 38.91
CA GLU A 109 18.98 -1.37 38.71
C GLU A 109 19.43 -1.55 37.25
N ASP A 110 19.05 -2.64 36.58
CA ASP A 110 19.32 -2.82 35.15
C ASP A 110 18.64 -1.73 34.32
N LEU A 111 17.39 -1.38 34.65
CA LEU A 111 16.65 -0.30 34.00
C LEU A 111 17.40 1.04 34.16
N ARG A 112 17.84 1.39 35.38
CA ARG A 112 18.63 2.60 35.64
C ARG A 112 19.93 2.62 34.84
N ALA A 113 20.66 1.51 34.86
CA ALA A 113 21.95 1.40 34.19
C ALA A 113 21.83 1.51 32.66
N VAL A 114 20.82 0.86 32.07
CA VAL A 114 20.53 0.96 30.63
C VAL A 114 20.09 2.37 30.27
N ARG A 115 19.22 3.00 31.07
CA ARG A 115 18.75 4.38 30.82
C ARG A 115 19.88 5.41 30.80
N ALA A 116 20.91 5.20 31.62
CA ALA A 116 22.13 6.02 31.61
C ALA A 116 23.05 5.73 30.43
N ALA A 117 23.00 4.52 29.87
CA ALA A 117 23.90 4.05 28.82
C ALA A 117 23.48 4.41 27.38
N VAL A 118 22.19 4.71 27.14
CA VAL A 118 21.61 5.00 25.81
C VAL A 118 20.92 6.36 25.74
N ALA A 119 20.78 6.92 24.55
CA ALA A 119 20.06 8.18 24.28
C ALA A 119 18.59 7.97 23.88
N ILE A 120 18.21 6.77 23.43
CA ILE A 120 16.84 6.40 23.09
C ILE A 120 15.95 6.08 24.31
N PRO A 121 14.61 6.10 24.18
CA PRO A 121 13.69 5.73 25.26
C PRO A 121 13.89 4.30 25.80
N VAL A 122 13.60 4.09 27.08
CA VAL A 122 13.67 2.79 27.75
C VAL A 122 12.31 2.39 28.34
N LEU A 123 11.85 1.20 27.96
CA LEU A 123 10.64 0.55 28.45
C LEU A 123 10.96 -0.30 29.68
N ALA A 124 10.29 -0.03 30.79
CA ALA A 124 10.24 -0.92 31.94
C ALA A 124 9.28 -2.07 31.66
N LYS A 125 9.83 -3.24 31.31
CA LYS A 125 9.06 -4.47 31.12
C LYS A 125 8.90 -5.18 32.46
N GLU A 126 7.99 -4.65 33.27
CA GLU A 126 7.67 -5.12 34.61
C GLU A 126 6.24 -5.69 34.67
N PHE A 127 5.99 -6.60 35.62
CA PHE A 127 4.65 -7.04 36.00
C PHE A 127 4.07 -6.05 37.01
N VAL A 128 3.45 -4.98 36.50
CA VAL A 128 2.77 -3.99 37.34
C VAL A 128 1.53 -4.62 37.95
N VAL A 129 1.56 -4.87 39.26
CA VAL A 129 0.47 -5.43 40.06
C VAL A 129 -0.09 -4.44 41.07
N ASP A 130 0.58 -3.31 41.28
CA ASP A 130 0.21 -2.21 42.18
C ASP A 130 0.60 -0.85 41.58
N ALA A 131 -0.26 0.17 41.71
CA ALA A 131 -0.04 1.50 41.15
C ALA A 131 1.19 2.21 41.75
N ARG A 132 1.59 1.84 42.97
CA ARG A 132 2.78 2.39 43.64
C ARG A 132 4.09 1.97 42.98
N GLN A 133 4.08 0.99 42.06
CA GLN A 133 5.25 0.69 41.24
C GLN A 133 5.55 1.79 40.21
N LEU A 134 4.55 2.54 39.74
CA LEU A 134 4.72 3.51 38.65
C LEU A 134 5.68 4.65 39.03
N PRO A 135 5.56 5.28 40.22
CA PRO A 135 6.54 6.26 40.67
C PRO A 135 7.96 5.69 40.82
N MET A 136 8.13 4.46 41.31
CA MET A 136 9.44 3.79 41.40
C MET A 136 10.09 3.59 40.03
N LEU A 137 9.32 3.14 39.03
CA LEU A 137 9.81 2.95 37.67
C LEU A 137 10.18 4.30 37.02
N ARG A 138 9.37 5.34 37.26
CA ARG A 138 9.64 6.71 36.81
C ARG A 138 10.94 7.28 37.39
N GLU A 139 11.18 7.07 38.69
CA GLU A 139 12.40 7.47 39.39
C GLU A 139 13.63 6.70 38.85
N ALA A 140 13.46 5.42 38.52
CA ALA A 140 14.47 4.60 37.88
C ALA A 140 14.76 5.00 36.41
N GLY A 141 14.05 6.00 35.88
CA GLY A 141 14.27 6.54 34.54
C GLY A 141 13.52 5.80 33.44
N ALA A 142 12.47 5.04 33.76
CA ALA A 142 11.55 4.52 32.76
C ALA A 142 10.97 5.68 31.93
N ASP A 143 10.97 5.51 30.61
CA ASP A 143 10.27 6.40 29.68
C ASP A 143 8.91 5.79 29.28
N LEU A 144 8.84 4.45 29.22
CA LEU A 144 7.61 3.69 29.03
C LEU A 144 7.42 2.65 30.14
N VAL A 145 6.19 2.20 30.33
CA VAL A 145 5.84 1.09 31.24
C VAL A 145 4.93 0.07 30.57
N LEU A 146 5.22 -1.21 30.77
CA LEU A 146 4.33 -2.30 30.35
C LEU A 146 3.16 -2.45 31.34
N LEU A 147 1.93 -2.44 30.83
CA LEU A 147 0.72 -2.77 31.57
C LEU A 147 0.04 -3.97 30.92
N LEU A 148 -0.06 -5.08 31.65
CA LEU A 148 -0.67 -6.31 31.15
C LEU A 148 -2.18 -6.28 31.39
N ALA A 149 -2.99 -6.24 30.32
CA ALA A 149 -4.45 -6.22 30.45
C ALA A 149 -4.98 -7.45 31.22
N VAL A 150 -4.36 -8.62 31.05
CA VAL A 150 -4.70 -9.87 31.74
C VAL A 150 -4.61 -9.79 33.27
N LEU A 151 -3.82 -8.86 33.84
CA LEU A 151 -3.62 -8.71 35.28
C LEU A 151 -4.67 -7.83 35.97
N HIS A 152 -5.51 -7.14 35.20
CA HIS A 152 -6.34 -6.05 35.72
C HIS A 152 -7.78 -6.16 35.23
N SER A 153 -8.72 -5.76 36.10
CA SER A 153 -10.06 -5.43 35.62
C SER A 153 -9.99 -4.16 34.74
N PRO A 154 -10.92 -3.95 33.79
CA PRO A 154 -10.90 -2.77 32.93
C PRO A 154 -10.83 -1.45 33.70
N ALA A 155 -11.60 -1.31 34.79
CA ALA A 155 -11.58 -0.12 35.64
C ALA A 155 -10.23 0.11 36.34
N ARG A 156 -9.52 -0.97 36.71
CA ARG A 156 -8.19 -0.85 37.33
C ARG A 156 -7.13 -0.52 36.29
N LEU A 157 -7.23 -1.11 35.10
CA LEU A 157 -6.34 -0.83 33.98
C LEU A 157 -6.43 0.65 33.57
N GLY A 158 -7.65 1.21 33.45
CA GLY A 158 -7.87 2.63 33.19
C GLY A 158 -7.15 3.54 34.19
N ARG A 159 -7.32 3.29 35.50
CA ARG A 159 -6.63 4.07 36.55
C ARG A 159 -5.10 3.95 36.50
N LEU A 160 -4.56 2.80 36.09
CA LEU A 160 -3.11 2.62 35.93
C LEU A 160 -2.58 3.40 34.72
N VAL A 161 -3.32 3.40 33.61
CA VAL A 161 -3.01 4.20 32.41
C VAL A 161 -3.04 5.68 32.74
N GLU A 162 -4.12 6.18 33.36
CA GLU A 162 -4.23 7.57 33.83
C GLU A 162 -3.04 7.96 34.71
N ARG A 163 -2.74 7.12 35.73
CA ARG A 163 -1.63 7.39 36.65
C ARG A 163 -0.26 7.37 35.96
N ALA A 164 -0.04 6.48 34.99
CA ALA A 164 1.21 6.46 34.22
C ALA A 164 1.38 7.76 33.43
N LEU A 165 0.31 8.21 32.76
CA LEU A 165 0.31 9.46 31.98
C LEU A 165 0.52 10.70 32.86
N GLU A 166 -0.09 10.77 34.05
CA GLU A 166 0.16 11.83 35.04
C GLU A 166 1.64 11.94 35.45
N LEU A 167 2.34 10.80 35.51
CA LEU A 167 3.77 10.71 35.85
C LEU A 167 4.69 10.97 34.64
N GLY A 168 4.11 11.17 33.46
CA GLY A 168 4.84 11.30 32.18
C GLY A 168 5.37 9.97 31.62
N LEU A 169 4.97 8.83 32.18
CA LEU A 169 5.28 7.51 31.63
C LEU A 169 4.34 7.19 30.47
N GLU A 170 4.88 6.67 29.37
CA GLU A 170 4.05 6.17 28.27
C GLU A 170 3.62 4.72 28.55
N PRO A 171 2.31 4.44 28.71
CA PRO A 171 1.83 3.08 28.90
C PRO A 171 1.82 2.30 27.57
N LEU A 172 2.50 1.16 27.54
CA LEU A 172 2.30 0.09 26.57
C LEU A 172 1.30 -0.90 27.17
N VAL A 173 0.07 -0.90 26.69
CA VAL A 173 -0.97 -1.81 27.20
C VAL A 173 -0.98 -3.08 26.35
N GLU A 174 -0.51 -4.18 26.91
CA GLU A 174 -0.36 -5.46 26.23
C GLU A 174 -1.64 -6.31 26.39
N ALA A 175 -2.14 -6.80 25.26
CA ALA A 175 -3.29 -7.68 25.15
C ALA A 175 -2.95 -8.93 24.32
N HIS A 176 -3.57 -10.05 24.70
CA HIS A 176 -3.37 -11.34 24.05
C HIS A 176 -4.63 -11.87 23.35
N ASP A 177 -5.82 -11.47 23.77
CA ASP A 177 -7.08 -11.86 23.13
C ASP A 177 -7.99 -10.65 22.92
N GLU A 178 -9.10 -10.86 22.19
CA GLU A 178 -10.04 -9.78 21.83
C GLU A 178 -10.64 -9.10 23.06
N ARG A 179 -10.92 -9.85 24.14
CA ARG A 179 -11.47 -9.29 25.37
C ARG A 179 -10.47 -8.37 26.06
N GLU A 180 -9.22 -8.80 26.17
CA GLU A 180 -8.13 -7.98 26.70
C GLU A 180 -7.87 -6.75 25.82
N LEU A 181 -7.96 -6.91 24.49
CA LEU A 181 -7.81 -5.82 23.55
C LEU A 181 -8.90 -4.76 23.72
N LEU A 182 -10.16 -5.16 23.84
CA LEU A 182 -11.27 -4.23 24.10
C LEU A 182 -11.06 -3.47 25.42
N ALA A 183 -10.56 -4.14 26.46
CA ALA A 183 -10.23 -3.48 27.72
C ALA A 183 -9.09 -2.46 27.56
N ALA A 184 -8.08 -2.77 26.76
CA ALA A 184 -6.96 -1.86 26.46
C ALA A 184 -7.42 -0.64 25.64
N LEU A 185 -8.23 -0.85 24.59
CA LEU A 185 -8.77 0.19 23.72
C LEU A 185 -9.73 1.15 24.44
N ALA A 186 -10.37 0.70 25.52
CA ALA A 186 -11.21 1.53 26.37
C ALA A 186 -10.42 2.52 27.25
N THR A 187 -9.09 2.47 27.23
CA THR A 187 -8.21 3.42 27.95
C THR A 187 -7.65 4.49 27.01
N ASP A 188 -7.06 5.53 27.59
CA ASP A 188 -6.34 6.60 26.87
C ASP A 188 -4.93 6.18 26.41
N ALA A 189 -4.59 4.88 26.51
CA ALA A 189 -3.31 4.39 26.02
C ALA A 189 -3.18 4.61 24.51
N ARG A 190 -2.08 5.27 24.13
CA ARG A 190 -1.71 5.51 22.73
C ARG A 190 -1.00 4.32 22.11
N ILE A 191 -0.40 3.45 22.92
CA ILE A 191 0.36 2.29 22.46
C ILE A 191 -0.30 1.01 22.96
N ILE A 192 -0.67 0.15 22.01
CA ILE A 192 -1.26 -1.16 22.26
C ILE A 192 -0.26 -2.24 21.85
N GLY A 193 0.06 -3.13 22.79
CA GLY A 193 0.89 -4.32 22.56
C GLY A 193 0.03 -5.52 22.21
N ILE A 194 0.34 -6.20 21.11
CA ILE A 194 -0.31 -7.47 20.74
C ILE A 194 0.70 -8.59 20.96
N ASN A 195 0.45 -9.42 21.98
CA ASN A 195 1.34 -10.53 22.32
C ASN A 195 0.95 -11.84 21.62
N ASN A 196 1.79 -12.27 20.69
CA ASN A 196 1.62 -13.53 19.97
C ASN A 196 1.87 -14.76 20.85
N ARG A 197 2.39 -14.59 22.07
CA ARG A 197 2.50 -15.65 23.07
C ARG A 197 1.34 -15.57 24.05
N ASP A 198 0.68 -16.70 24.31
CA ASP A 198 -0.21 -16.82 25.46
C ASP A 198 0.63 -16.93 26.71
N LEU A 199 0.58 -15.94 27.58
CA LEU A 199 1.35 -16.00 28.82
C LEU A 199 0.78 -17.05 29.80
N ARG A 200 -0.45 -17.52 29.60
CA ARG A 200 -1.09 -18.57 30.42
C ARG A 200 -0.59 -19.97 30.04
N THR A 201 -0.32 -20.22 28.76
CA THR A 201 0.04 -21.54 28.21
C THR A 201 1.42 -21.59 27.55
N LEU A 202 2.06 -20.44 27.38
CA LEU A 202 3.33 -20.18 26.69
C LEU A 202 3.35 -20.51 25.18
N GLN A 203 2.23 -20.91 24.59
CA GLN A 203 2.11 -21.19 23.16
C GLN A 203 2.15 -19.91 22.31
N VAL A 204 2.85 -19.97 21.17
CA VAL A 204 2.95 -18.87 20.21
C VAL A 204 2.03 -19.14 19.02
N ASP A 205 1.16 -18.18 18.72
CA ASP A 205 0.31 -18.19 17.52
C ASP A 205 0.64 -16.93 16.69
N THR A 206 1.35 -17.12 15.59
CA THR A 206 1.76 -16.02 14.70
C THR A 206 0.61 -15.47 13.85
N SER A 207 -0.53 -16.17 13.77
CA SER A 207 -1.74 -15.67 13.09
C SER A 207 -2.56 -14.70 13.96
N ARG A 208 -2.25 -14.62 15.26
CA ARG A 208 -2.93 -13.73 16.20
C ARG A 208 -2.68 -12.26 15.88
N ALA A 209 -1.43 -11.90 15.55
CA ALA A 209 -1.07 -10.54 15.16
C ALA A 209 -2.02 -10.01 14.08
N ASP A 210 -2.24 -10.79 13.04
CA ASP A 210 -3.12 -10.47 11.92
C ASP A 210 -4.57 -10.23 12.38
N ARG A 211 -5.15 -11.16 13.16
CA ARG A 211 -6.53 -11.07 13.64
C ARG A 211 -6.76 -9.86 14.55
N LEU A 212 -5.90 -9.67 15.55
CA LEU A 212 -6.07 -8.61 16.53
C LEU A 212 -5.70 -7.23 15.97
N ARG A 213 -4.72 -7.14 15.05
CA ARG A 213 -4.36 -5.86 14.42
C ARG A 213 -5.53 -5.25 13.67
N ALA A 214 -6.34 -6.06 13.00
CA ALA A 214 -7.52 -5.59 12.26
C ALA A 214 -8.56 -4.90 13.16
N LEU A 215 -8.55 -5.18 14.47
CA LEU A 215 -9.47 -4.60 15.45
C LEU A 215 -8.94 -3.31 16.08
N VAL A 216 -7.65 -2.99 15.91
CA VAL A 216 -7.04 -1.79 16.48
C VAL A 216 -7.27 -0.59 15.56
N PRO A 217 -7.90 0.50 16.05
CA PRO A 217 -8.07 1.72 15.28
C PRO A 217 -6.72 2.33 14.87
N ASP A 218 -6.67 2.95 13.69
CA ASP A 218 -5.44 3.54 13.13
C ASP A 218 -4.97 4.80 13.89
N ASP A 219 -5.73 5.29 14.88
CA ASP A 219 -5.34 6.35 15.80
C ASP A 219 -4.48 5.88 17.00
N ARG A 220 -4.20 4.58 17.08
CA ARG A 220 -3.25 4.00 18.03
C ARG A 220 -1.95 3.61 17.33
N LEU A 221 -0.89 3.56 18.13
CA LEU A 221 0.35 2.88 17.79
C LEU A 221 0.23 1.41 18.22
N VAL A 222 0.60 0.49 17.33
CA VAL A 222 0.50 -0.95 17.59
C VAL A 222 1.88 -1.59 17.60
N VAL A 223 2.22 -2.26 18.69
CA VAL A 223 3.47 -3.01 18.87
C VAL A 223 3.15 -4.49 18.77
N ALA A 224 3.82 -5.22 17.88
CA ALA A 224 3.74 -6.68 17.85
C ALA A 224 4.83 -7.29 18.75
N GLU A 225 4.46 -8.27 19.57
CA GLU A 225 5.35 -8.85 20.57
C GLU A 225 5.37 -10.38 20.47
N SER A 226 6.52 -10.98 20.78
CA SER A 226 6.77 -12.42 20.73
C SER A 226 6.67 -13.06 19.34
N GLY A 227 7.42 -14.15 19.11
CA GLY A 227 7.34 -14.93 17.87
C GLY A 227 8.14 -14.37 16.68
N VAL A 228 8.92 -13.30 16.88
CA VAL A 228 9.85 -12.79 15.86
C VAL A 228 11.10 -13.66 15.82
N ARG A 229 11.27 -14.41 14.72
CA ARG A 229 12.43 -15.26 14.49
C ARG A 229 13.42 -14.63 13.51
N ASP A 230 12.91 -13.84 12.56
CA ASP A 230 13.65 -13.31 11.43
C ASP A 230 13.13 -11.93 11.01
N ALA A 231 13.87 -11.27 10.13
CA ALA A 231 13.53 -9.98 9.58
C ALA A 231 12.29 -10.03 8.66
N GLU A 232 12.00 -11.19 8.05
CA GLU A 232 10.82 -11.41 7.20
C GLU A 232 9.52 -11.23 8.00
N THR A 233 9.47 -11.75 9.23
CA THR A 233 8.35 -11.53 10.16
C THR A 233 8.07 -10.03 10.39
N VAL A 234 9.13 -9.22 10.50
CA VAL A 234 9.01 -7.77 10.69
C VAL A 234 8.48 -7.08 9.42
N ALA A 235 8.95 -7.48 8.24
CA ALA A 235 8.46 -6.95 6.97
C ALA A 235 6.95 -7.23 6.78
N ARG A 236 6.51 -8.43 7.17
CA ARG A 236 5.09 -8.84 7.17
C ARG A 236 4.25 -8.02 8.14
N TRP A 237 4.69 -7.84 9.39
CA TRP A 237 3.96 -7.01 10.36
C TRP A 237 3.88 -5.54 9.96
N ARG A 238 4.94 -5.01 9.35
CA ARG A 238 4.92 -3.67 8.76
C ARG A 238 3.84 -3.56 7.70
N ALA A 239 3.70 -4.56 6.81
CA ALA A 239 2.64 -4.59 5.81
C ALA A 239 1.24 -4.64 6.44
N LEU A 240 1.06 -5.37 7.54
CA LEU A 240 -0.19 -5.39 8.32
C LEU A 240 -0.48 -4.07 9.07
N GLY A 241 0.44 -3.10 9.05
CA GLY A 241 0.26 -1.79 9.67
C GLY A 241 0.64 -1.74 11.15
N PHE A 242 1.53 -2.62 11.62
CA PHE A 242 2.18 -2.45 12.93
C PHE A 242 3.21 -1.33 12.89
N ASP A 243 3.36 -0.64 14.02
CA ASP A 243 4.25 0.51 14.17
C ASP A 243 5.57 0.15 14.82
N ALA A 244 5.60 -0.95 15.58
CA ALA A 244 6.81 -1.49 16.15
C ALA A 244 6.78 -3.01 16.29
N ALA A 245 7.97 -3.61 16.37
CA ALA A 245 8.14 -4.99 16.80
C ALA A 245 9.04 -5.02 18.05
N LEU A 246 8.56 -5.65 19.11
CA LEU A 246 9.36 -5.94 20.30
C LEU A 246 10.06 -7.28 20.12
N VAL A 247 11.37 -7.24 19.98
CA VAL A 247 12.21 -8.42 19.68
C VAL A 247 13.19 -8.64 20.81
N GLY A 248 13.18 -9.84 21.40
CA GLY A 248 14.10 -10.23 22.48
C GLY A 248 14.96 -11.41 22.12
N GLU A 249 14.37 -12.61 22.10
CA GLU A 249 15.13 -13.87 22.00
C GLU A 249 16.06 -13.95 20.78
N GLY A 250 15.57 -13.60 19.59
CA GLY A 250 16.40 -13.61 18.37
C GLY A 250 17.59 -12.65 18.44
N LEU A 251 17.41 -11.48 19.06
CA LEU A 251 18.50 -10.51 19.26
C LEU A 251 19.49 -10.94 20.34
N MET A 252 18.99 -11.48 21.46
CA MET A 252 19.86 -11.94 22.55
C MET A 252 20.76 -13.11 22.12
N ARG A 253 20.27 -14.00 21.25
CA ARG A 253 21.05 -15.13 20.71
C ARG A 253 22.01 -14.74 19.58
N ALA A 254 21.90 -13.54 19.02
CA ALA A 254 22.75 -13.11 17.93
C ALA A 254 24.20 -12.91 18.38
N ALA A 255 25.14 -13.41 17.57
CA ALA A 255 26.58 -13.23 17.81
C ALA A 255 27.03 -11.77 17.64
N ASP A 256 26.44 -11.06 16.66
CA ASP A 256 26.62 -9.62 16.46
C ASP A 256 25.28 -8.89 16.69
N PRO A 257 25.09 -8.28 17.88
CA PRO A 257 23.83 -7.61 18.23
C PRO A 257 23.54 -6.38 17.36
N THR A 258 24.56 -5.66 16.89
CA THR A 258 24.39 -4.46 16.06
C THR A 258 23.92 -4.85 14.67
N THR A 259 24.54 -5.85 14.05
CA THR A 259 24.14 -6.34 12.72
C THR A 259 22.73 -6.96 12.78
N ALA A 260 22.42 -7.72 13.83
CA ALA A 260 21.09 -8.29 14.02
C ALA A 260 20.02 -7.19 14.15
N ALA A 261 20.22 -6.20 15.04
CA ALA A 261 19.31 -5.08 15.18
C ALA A 261 19.13 -4.30 13.86
N ARG A 262 20.22 -4.06 13.13
CA ARG A 262 20.17 -3.39 11.81
C ARG A 262 19.34 -4.17 10.79
N SER A 263 19.37 -5.51 10.83
CA SER A 263 18.56 -6.33 9.92
C SER A 263 17.07 -6.19 10.17
N TYR A 264 16.63 -6.18 11.43
CA TYR A 264 15.22 -5.95 11.80
C TYR A 264 14.79 -4.52 11.48
N VAL A 265 15.63 -3.53 11.77
CA VAL A 265 15.38 -2.12 11.41
C VAL A 265 15.24 -1.96 9.90
N ALA A 266 16.09 -2.62 9.11
CA ALA A 266 16.01 -2.58 7.65
C ALA A 266 14.70 -3.17 7.13
N ALA A 267 14.23 -4.30 7.69
CA ALA A 267 12.95 -4.90 7.32
C ALA A 267 11.72 -4.07 7.73
N GLY A 268 11.84 -3.25 8.77
CA GLY A 268 10.78 -2.32 9.19
C GLY A 268 10.64 -1.09 8.29
N ARG A 269 11.62 -0.76 7.45
CA ARG A 269 11.58 0.41 6.57
C ARG A 269 10.49 0.28 5.50
N GLN A 270 9.93 1.41 5.09
CA GLN A 270 9.07 1.45 3.91
C GLN A 270 9.85 1.00 2.67
N PRO A 271 9.18 0.30 1.74
CA PRO A 271 9.83 -0.19 0.54
C PRO A 271 10.15 0.99 -0.37
N GLN A 272 11.36 0.99 -0.94
CA GLN A 272 11.75 1.98 -1.94
C GLN A 272 11.30 1.50 -3.31
N ASP A 273 9.99 1.46 -3.52
CA ASP A 273 9.40 1.18 -4.84
C ASP A 273 9.07 2.53 -5.51
N PRO A 274 9.73 2.88 -6.64
CA PRO A 274 9.43 4.09 -7.41
C PRO A 274 7.94 4.21 -7.76
N ALA A 275 7.26 3.07 -8.03
CA ALA A 275 5.83 3.05 -8.28
C ALA A 275 5.02 3.52 -7.06
N ASN A 276 5.39 3.09 -5.85
CA ASN A 276 4.70 3.50 -4.62
C ASN A 276 4.93 4.98 -4.33
N VAL A 277 6.14 5.49 -4.54
CA VAL A 277 6.46 6.90 -4.33
C VAL A 277 5.59 7.81 -5.19
N ALA A 278 5.39 7.48 -6.47
CA ALA A 278 4.55 8.24 -7.39
C ALA A 278 3.05 8.27 -7.00
N ARG A 279 2.61 7.32 -6.15
CA ARG A 279 1.21 7.16 -5.73
C ARG A 279 0.93 7.75 -4.35
N ARG A 280 1.97 8.24 -3.66
CA ARG A 280 1.85 8.79 -2.31
C ARG A 280 0.89 9.98 -2.32
N PRO A 281 -0.17 9.94 -1.49
CA PRO A 281 -1.09 11.06 -1.38
C PRO A 281 -0.35 12.31 -0.89
N PHE A 282 -0.73 13.45 -1.43
CA PHE A 282 -0.32 14.75 -0.90
C PHE A 282 -0.97 14.97 0.48
N VAL A 283 -0.21 15.44 1.47
CA VAL A 283 -0.68 15.63 2.85
C VAL A 283 -0.47 17.06 3.29
N LYS A 284 -1.57 17.75 3.63
CA LYS A 284 -1.57 19.10 4.18
C LYS A 284 -2.01 19.10 5.64
N ILE A 285 -1.30 19.86 6.48
CA ILE A 285 -1.69 20.18 7.85
C ILE A 285 -2.15 21.63 7.90
N CYS A 286 -3.45 21.86 8.10
CA CYS A 286 -4.09 23.16 7.96
C CYS A 286 -4.40 23.82 9.31
N GLY A 287 -4.36 25.15 9.32
CA GLY A 287 -4.71 25.96 10.49
C GLY A 287 -3.73 25.74 11.64
N VAL A 288 -2.43 25.76 11.32
CA VAL A 288 -1.35 25.75 12.32
C VAL A 288 -1.25 27.14 12.93
N THR A 289 -1.22 27.21 14.26
CA THR A 289 -1.33 28.46 15.02
C THR A 289 -0.12 28.75 15.91
N ASP A 290 0.79 27.78 16.07
CA ASP A 290 1.93 27.87 16.96
C ASP A 290 3.19 27.18 16.39
N PRO A 291 4.40 27.52 16.89
CA PRO A 291 5.64 26.91 16.40
C PRO A 291 5.71 25.39 16.64
N ALA A 292 5.13 24.89 17.74
CA ALA A 292 5.13 23.47 18.07
C ALA A 292 4.38 22.66 17.00
N GLY A 293 3.18 23.09 16.61
CA GLY A 293 2.41 22.47 15.53
C GLY A 293 3.09 22.58 14.17
N ALA A 294 3.74 23.72 13.88
CA ALA A 294 4.49 23.92 12.64
C ALA A 294 5.66 22.94 12.52
N LEU A 295 6.47 22.83 13.58
CA LEU A 295 7.61 21.91 13.62
C LEU A 295 7.17 20.44 13.59
N ALA A 296 6.05 20.11 14.23
CA ALA A 296 5.47 18.77 14.15
C ALA A 296 5.12 18.38 12.71
N ALA A 297 4.48 19.28 11.95
CA ALA A 297 4.15 19.05 10.55
C ALA A 297 5.41 18.87 9.68
N VAL A 298 6.46 19.68 9.90
CA VAL A 298 7.75 19.53 9.21
C VAL A 298 8.40 18.18 9.52
N ARG A 299 8.52 17.81 10.80
CA ARG A 299 9.14 16.54 11.24
C ARG A 299 8.37 15.32 10.76
N ALA A 300 7.04 15.39 10.74
CA ALA A 300 6.18 14.33 10.21
C ALA A 300 6.32 14.16 8.68
N GLY A 301 6.91 15.15 7.99
CA GLY A 301 7.05 15.16 6.55
C GLY A 301 5.73 15.49 5.84
N ALA A 302 4.93 16.42 6.36
CA ALA A 302 3.81 16.97 5.61
C ALA A 302 4.29 17.63 4.30
N ASP A 303 3.46 17.63 3.27
CA ASP A 303 3.80 18.23 1.97
C ASP A 303 3.38 19.72 1.93
N ALA A 304 2.46 20.14 2.80
CA ALA A 304 2.11 21.55 3.00
C ALA A 304 1.63 21.87 4.42
N VAL A 305 1.81 23.12 4.82
CA VAL A 305 1.31 23.70 6.06
C VAL A 305 0.44 24.91 5.74
N GLY A 306 -0.80 24.89 6.22
CA GLY A 306 -1.77 25.97 6.05
C GLY A 306 -1.77 26.95 7.23
N LEU A 307 -1.55 28.23 6.93
CA LEU A 307 -1.69 29.36 7.85
C LEU A 307 -3.00 30.06 7.54
N ASN A 308 -3.89 30.20 8.53
CA ASN A 308 -5.24 30.69 8.28
C ASN A 308 -5.37 32.19 8.57
N LEU A 309 -5.66 32.97 7.54
CA LEU A 309 -5.84 34.42 7.57
C LEU A 309 -7.31 34.79 7.31
N ALA A 310 -8.21 33.80 7.23
CA ALA A 310 -9.64 34.04 7.05
C ALA A 310 -10.24 34.63 8.34
N PRO A 311 -10.92 35.79 8.27
CA PRO A 311 -11.47 36.45 9.45
C PRO A 311 -12.52 35.64 10.21
N GLY A 312 -12.50 35.76 11.53
CA GLY A 312 -13.48 35.19 12.45
C GLY A 312 -13.27 33.70 12.75
N THR A 313 -12.38 33.00 12.06
CA THR A 313 -12.15 31.58 12.33
C THR A 313 -11.38 31.40 13.66
N PRO A 314 -11.58 30.30 14.42
CA PRO A 314 -10.83 30.07 15.64
C PRO A 314 -9.32 29.88 15.41
N ARG A 315 -8.89 29.76 14.15
CA ARG A 315 -7.50 29.55 13.73
C ARG A 315 -6.90 30.78 13.05
N GLU A 316 -7.62 31.90 13.07
CA GLU A 316 -7.19 33.16 12.49
C GLU A 316 -5.86 33.61 13.09
N LEU A 317 -4.96 34.02 12.19
CA LEU A 317 -3.65 34.56 12.49
C LEU A 317 -3.54 35.99 11.97
N GLU A 318 -2.84 36.80 12.72
CA GLU A 318 -2.34 38.08 12.21
C GLU A 318 -1.17 37.85 11.24
N VAL A 319 -0.96 38.79 10.30
CA VAL A 319 0.10 38.68 9.28
C VAL A 319 1.48 38.46 9.90
N ASN A 320 1.77 39.14 11.01
CA ASN A 320 3.04 39.01 11.73
C ASN A 320 3.21 37.63 12.38
N GLU A 321 2.13 37.06 12.91
CA GLU A 321 2.14 35.70 13.48
C GLU A 321 2.39 34.67 12.38
N ALA A 322 1.65 34.77 11.26
CA ALA A 322 1.83 33.92 10.09
C ALA A 322 3.26 34.02 9.51
N SER A 323 3.82 35.23 9.41
CA SER A 323 5.19 35.46 8.95
C SER A 323 6.23 34.83 9.90
N ALA A 324 6.01 34.88 11.21
CA ALA A 324 6.87 34.20 12.19
C ALA A 324 6.83 32.67 12.04
N LEU A 325 5.64 32.08 11.86
CA LEU A 325 5.49 30.64 11.62
C LEU A 325 6.10 30.21 10.29
N ALA A 326 5.90 30.97 9.22
CA ALA A 326 6.52 30.73 7.92
C ALA A 326 8.06 30.67 8.02
N ARG A 327 8.67 31.61 8.76
CA ARG A 327 10.12 31.58 9.04
C ARG A 327 10.54 30.35 9.84
N ALA A 328 9.78 29.98 10.88
CA ALA A 328 10.06 28.78 11.66
C ALA A 328 10.05 27.51 10.80
N ILE A 329 9.07 27.39 9.89
CA ILE A 329 8.96 26.27 8.94
C ILE A 329 10.18 26.22 8.01
N ARG A 330 10.55 27.34 7.39
CA ARG A 330 11.72 27.41 6.49
C ARG A 330 13.02 27.07 7.22
N ASN A 331 13.20 27.59 8.43
CA ASN A 331 14.39 27.34 9.24
C ASN A 331 14.53 25.86 9.65
N ALA A 332 13.41 25.16 9.83
CA ALA A 332 13.40 23.74 10.15
C ALA A 332 13.72 22.83 8.94
N ALA A 333 13.71 23.38 7.71
CA ALA A 333 13.97 22.65 6.47
C ALA A 333 14.91 23.44 5.52
N PRO A 334 16.17 23.68 5.91
CA PRO A 334 17.07 24.65 5.26
C PRO A 334 17.48 24.30 3.83
N ASN A 335 17.28 23.06 3.37
CA ASN A 335 17.69 22.58 2.03
C ASN A 335 16.55 22.63 0.99
N GLY A 336 15.48 23.39 1.22
CA GLY A 336 14.36 23.51 0.28
C GLY A 336 13.44 22.27 0.20
N GLY A 337 13.63 21.28 1.08
CA GLY A 337 12.82 20.07 1.17
C GLY A 337 11.67 20.14 2.18
N GLY A 338 11.30 21.33 2.65
CA GLY A 338 10.23 21.53 3.63
C GLY A 338 8.82 21.53 3.02
N PRO A 339 7.77 21.47 3.85
CA PRO A 339 6.39 21.62 3.38
C PRO A 339 6.19 23.00 2.74
N ARG A 340 5.32 23.03 1.72
CA ARG A 340 4.87 24.31 1.14
C ARG A 340 4.06 25.12 2.15
N ILE A 341 4.32 26.41 2.24
CA ILE A 341 3.60 27.34 3.11
C ILE A 341 2.40 27.89 2.33
N VAL A 342 1.20 27.67 2.87
CA VAL A 342 -0.05 27.99 2.20
C VAL A 342 -0.81 29.03 3.02
N ALA A 343 -1.01 30.23 2.45
CA ALA A 343 -1.87 31.24 3.05
C ALA A 343 -3.33 30.95 2.71
N ILE A 344 -4.18 30.77 3.73
CA ILE A 344 -5.60 30.48 3.54
C ILE A 344 -6.37 31.78 3.74
N VAL A 345 -7.18 32.15 2.76
CA VAL A 345 -7.96 33.38 2.72
C VAL A 345 -9.39 33.07 2.35
N ALA A 346 -10.32 33.96 2.70
CA ALA A 346 -11.71 33.88 2.26
C ALA A 346 -12.16 35.26 1.81
N ASP A 347 -12.56 35.35 0.53
CA ASP A 347 -13.10 36.56 -0.10
C ASP A 347 -12.24 37.83 0.13
N PRO A 348 -10.89 37.78 -0.04
CA PRO A 348 -10.04 38.92 0.23
C PRO A 348 -10.18 40.02 -0.82
N SER A 349 -9.99 41.28 -0.43
CA SER A 349 -9.76 42.36 -1.40
C SER A 349 -8.40 42.18 -2.10
N PRO A 350 -8.22 42.65 -3.35
CA PRO A 350 -6.93 42.59 -4.04
C PRO A 350 -5.78 43.24 -3.25
N GLU A 351 -6.05 44.38 -2.60
CA GLU A 351 -5.07 45.10 -1.78
C GLU A 351 -4.65 44.28 -0.56
N HIS A 352 -5.64 43.69 0.13
CA HIS A 352 -5.38 42.83 1.27
C HIS A 352 -4.58 41.58 0.87
N LEU A 353 -4.94 40.96 -0.24
CA LEU A 353 -4.23 39.79 -0.77
C LEU A 353 -2.77 40.11 -1.13
N ALA A 354 -2.51 41.27 -1.74
CA ALA A 354 -1.17 41.74 -2.04
C ALA A 354 -0.35 41.97 -0.77
N ALA A 355 -0.95 42.61 0.25
CA ALA A 355 -0.29 42.85 1.54
C ALA A 355 0.06 41.53 2.27
N LEU A 356 -0.88 40.56 2.32
CA LEU A 356 -0.64 39.23 2.90
C LEU A 356 0.50 38.50 2.18
N THR A 357 0.49 38.54 0.85
CA THR A 357 1.51 37.88 0.02
C THR A 357 2.90 38.47 0.29
N ALA A 358 3.01 39.80 0.38
CA ALA A 358 4.28 40.47 0.67
C ALA A 358 4.77 40.20 2.11
N GLY A 359 3.87 40.13 3.10
CA GLY A 359 4.25 39.95 4.51
C GLY A 359 4.66 38.52 4.89
N ILE A 360 4.05 37.51 4.26
CA ILE A 360 4.24 36.08 4.60
C ILE A 360 5.17 35.39 3.59
N ASP A 361 5.15 35.85 2.34
CA ASP A 361 5.81 35.21 1.19
C ASP A 361 5.37 33.74 0.97
N PRO A 362 4.06 33.43 0.88
CA PRO A 362 3.60 32.04 0.79
C PRO A 362 3.94 31.40 -0.56
N ASP A 363 4.12 30.08 -0.55
CA ASP A 363 4.34 29.28 -1.78
C ASP A 363 3.04 29.11 -2.59
N ALA A 364 1.88 29.14 -1.92
CA ALA A 364 0.56 29.06 -2.52
C ALA A 364 -0.49 29.81 -1.70
N ILE A 365 -1.57 30.22 -2.35
CA ILE A 365 -2.73 30.86 -1.74
C ILE A 365 -3.92 29.92 -1.90
N GLN A 366 -4.54 29.54 -0.79
CA GLN A 366 -5.78 28.78 -0.80
C GLN A 366 -6.97 29.72 -0.58
N PHE A 367 -7.82 29.79 -1.60
CA PHE A 367 -9.10 30.49 -1.56
C PHE A 367 -10.18 29.58 -0.99
N SER A 368 -10.74 29.96 0.16
CA SER A 368 -11.75 29.19 0.88
C SER A 368 -13.15 29.81 0.84
N GLY A 369 -13.32 31.02 0.31
CA GLY A 369 -14.60 31.73 0.23
C GLY A 369 -15.42 31.43 -1.04
N ARG A 370 -16.11 32.44 -1.56
CA ARG A 370 -16.94 32.43 -2.78
C ARG A 370 -16.25 33.14 -3.95
N GLU A 371 -14.93 33.09 -3.99
CA GLU A 371 -14.13 33.81 -4.97
C GLU A 371 -14.45 33.37 -6.41
N SER A 372 -14.58 34.34 -7.32
CA SER A 372 -14.82 34.05 -8.73
C SER A 372 -13.60 33.38 -9.38
N VAL A 373 -13.84 32.69 -10.51
CA VAL A 373 -12.77 32.11 -11.33
C VAL A 373 -11.73 33.17 -11.75
N SER A 374 -12.16 34.39 -12.05
CA SER A 374 -11.27 35.50 -12.38
C SER A 374 -10.41 35.97 -11.20
N ALA A 375 -10.96 35.99 -9.98
CA ALA A 375 -10.20 36.35 -8.78
C ALA A 375 -9.10 35.31 -8.49
N VAL A 376 -9.42 34.02 -8.62
CA VAL A 376 -8.46 32.91 -8.46
C VAL A 376 -7.37 32.97 -9.55
N ALA A 377 -7.74 33.24 -10.81
CA ALA A 377 -6.79 33.38 -11.91
C ALA A 377 -5.81 34.56 -11.72
N ALA A 378 -6.23 35.60 -11.01
CA ALA A 378 -5.44 36.81 -10.74
C ALA A 378 -4.55 36.68 -9.48
N ALA A 379 -4.47 35.50 -8.86
CA ALA A 379 -3.68 35.30 -7.66
C ALA A 379 -2.19 35.62 -7.89
N PRO A 380 -1.51 36.30 -6.94
CA PRO A 380 -0.10 36.68 -7.09
C PRO A 380 0.88 35.50 -6.91
N ARG A 381 0.39 34.35 -6.44
CA ARG A 381 1.12 33.10 -6.25
C ARG A 381 0.28 31.94 -6.78
N GLU A 382 0.81 30.72 -6.72
CA GLU A 382 0.04 29.52 -7.09
C GLU A 382 -1.28 29.46 -6.32
N ALA A 383 -2.39 29.29 -7.03
CA ALA A 383 -3.73 29.34 -6.46
C ALA A 383 -4.29 27.93 -6.22
N TRP A 384 -4.82 27.70 -5.02
CA TRP A 384 -5.61 26.53 -4.65
C TRP A 384 -7.04 26.99 -4.34
N LYS A 385 -8.03 26.14 -4.57
CA LYS A 385 -9.43 26.51 -4.35
C LYS A 385 -10.17 25.44 -3.56
N ALA A 386 -10.84 25.85 -2.48
CA ALA A 386 -11.80 24.99 -1.78
C ALA A 386 -13.19 25.10 -2.40
N ILE A 387 -13.83 23.95 -2.59
CA ILE A 387 -15.24 23.79 -2.95
C ILE A 387 -15.94 23.13 -1.77
N HIS A 388 -17.08 23.69 -1.36
CA HIS A 388 -17.84 23.24 -0.20
C HIS A 388 -19.02 22.38 -0.65
N LEU A 389 -19.04 21.13 -0.22
CA LEU A 389 -20.09 20.16 -0.53
C LEU A 389 -21.05 19.99 0.66
N PRO A 390 -22.29 19.52 0.42
CA PRO A 390 -23.22 19.20 1.50
C PRO A 390 -22.64 18.20 2.50
N ALA A 391 -22.98 18.40 3.78
CA ALA A 391 -22.66 17.45 4.84
C ALA A 391 -23.42 16.14 4.62
N GLN A 392 -22.90 15.04 5.18
CA GLN A 392 -23.67 13.80 5.23
C GLN A 392 -24.91 14.00 6.12
N ALA A 393 -26.11 13.94 5.54
CA ALA A 393 -27.35 14.07 6.30
C ALA A 393 -27.48 12.95 7.36
N PRO A 394 -27.84 13.26 8.61
CA PRO A 394 -28.12 12.24 9.62
C PRO A 394 -29.43 11.47 9.35
N ASP A 395 -30.35 12.03 8.57
CA ASP A 395 -31.64 11.45 8.18
C ASP A 395 -31.95 11.82 6.70
N PRO A 396 -32.33 10.88 5.82
CA PRO A 396 -32.68 11.15 4.41
C PRO A 396 -33.93 12.03 4.19
N THR A 397 -34.67 12.41 5.23
CA THR A 397 -36.02 12.99 5.12
C THR A 397 -36.13 14.50 5.42
N GLU A 398 -35.06 15.18 5.85
CA GLU A 398 -35.10 16.64 6.08
C GLU A 398 -34.67 17.46 4.84
N PRO A 399 -35.38 18.55 4.46
CA PRO A 399 -34.96 19.44 3.38
C PRO A 399 -33.87 20.43 3.86
N ALA A 400 -32.80 20.58 3.07
CA ALA A 400 -31.75 21.56 3.30
C ALA A 400 -32.14 22.95 2.76
N ASP A 401 -32.16 23.97 3.63
CA ASP A 401 -32.61 25.35 3.34
C ASP A 401 -31.53 26.23 2.64
N ARG A 402 -30.60 25.67 1.87
CA ARG A 402 -29.60 26.43 1.10
C ARG A 402 -29.34 25.82 -0.28
N PRO A 403 -29.03 26.61 -1.32
CA PRO A 403 -28.59 26.07 -2.61
C PRO A 403 -27.17 25.53 -2.46
N GLU A 404 -27.08 24.26 -2.08
CA GLU A 404 -25.84 23.48 -1.95
C GLU A 404 -25.38 23.03 -3.34
N ALA A 405 -24.06 23.00 -3.58
CA ALA A 405 -23.54 22.50 -4.85
C ALA A 405 -23.89 21.01 -4.99
N THR A 406 -24.64 20.68 -6.03
CA THR A 406 -24.86 19.29 -6.41
C THR A 406 -23.53 18.68 -6.88
N THR A 407 -23.49 17.35 -7.03
CA THR A 407 -22.29 16.67 -7.57
C THR A 407 -21.87 17.30 -8.92
N GLY A 408 -22.83 17.62 -9.79
CA GLY A 408 -22.59 18.24 -11.09
C GLY A 408 -21.99 19.64 -10.97
N ASP A 409 -22.57 20.50 -10.13
CA ASP A 409 -22.11 21.87 -9.93
C ASP A 409 -20.66 21.90 -9.40
N ALA A 410 -20.32 20.98 -8.49
CA ALA A 410 -18.97 20.88 -7.94
C ALA A 410 -17.93 20.45 -8.99
N ILE A 411 -18.30 19.54 -9.89
CA ILE A 411 -17.44 19.12 -11.00
C ILE A 411 -17.22 20.28 -11.97
N GLU A 412 -18.30 20.98 -12.36
CA GLU A 412 -18.22 22.12 -13.27
C GLU A 412 -17.37 23.25 -12.69
N ALA A 413 -17.64 23.64 -11.44
CA ALA A 413 -16.86 24.65 -10.74
C ALA A 413 -15.39 24.25 -10.64
N GLY A 414 -15.10 23.00 -10.24
CA GLY A 414 -13.72 22.51 -10.16
C GLY A 414 -12.99 22.54 -11.49
N ARG A 415 -13.65 22.14 -12.59
CA ARG A 415 -13.08 22.25 -13.95
C ARG A 415 -12.80 23.71 -14.32
N ALA A 416 -13.71 24.63 -14.00
CA ALA A 416 -13.51 26.06 -14.28
C ALA A 416 -12.31 26.64 -13.52
N TYR A 417 -12.14 26.29 -12.24
CA TYR A 417 -10.97 26.72 -11.47
C TYR A 417 -9.65 26.10 -11.96
N LEU A 418 -9.66 24.81 -12.32
CA LEU A 418 -8.50 24.14 -12.93
C LEU A 418 -8.10 24.81 -14.26
N ALA A 419 -9.09 25.14 -15.11
CA ALA A 419 -8.85 25.88 -16.36
C ALA A 419 -8.27 27.29 -16.11
N ALA A 420 -8.65 27.91 -14.98
CA ALA A 420 -8.07 29.16 -14.48
C ALA A 420 -6.72 28.99 -13.76
N ARG A 421 -6.04 27.84 -13.93
CA ARG A 421 -4.72 27.53 -13.37
C ARG A 421 -4.69 27.36 -11.85
N ALA A 422 -5.82 27.08 -11.21
CA ALA A 422 -5.77 26.53 -9.86
C ALA A 422 -5.05 25.18 -9.91
N SER A 423 -4.02 24.98 -9.08
CA SER A 423 -3.23 23.74 -9.11
C SER A 423 -3.80 22.65 -8.21
N ARG A 424 -4.71 23.00 -7.27
CA ARG A 424 -5.38 22.06 -6.37
C ARG A 424 -6.82 22.49 -6.08
N ILE A 425 -7.72 21.51 -6.11
CA ILE A 425 -9.10 21.64 -5.64
C ILE A 425 -9.21 20.91 -4.30
N LEU A 426 -9.57 21.63 -3.23
CA LEU A 426 -9.89 21.03 -1.94
C LEU A 426 -11.41 20.83 -1.87
N VAL A 427 -11.84 19.68 -1.40
CA VAL A 427 -13.24 19.39 -1.14
C VAL A 427 -13.46 19.36 0.36
N ASP A 428 -14.17 20.36 0.88
CA ASP A 428 -14.53 20.48 2.30
C ASP A 428 -16.06 20.43 2.45
N THR A 429 -16.54 20.46 3.67
CA THR A 429 -17.96 20.39 4.02
C THR A 429 -18.55 21.78 4.27
N ALA A 430 -19.70 22.05 3.65
CA ALA A 430 -20.48 23.27 3.84
C ALA A 430 -21.20 23.29 5.21
N GLY A 431 -21.75 24.45 5.58
CA GLY A 431 -22.68 24.58 6.71
C GLY A 431 -22.10 25.08 8.04
N GLY A 432 -20.80 25.37 8.10
CA GLY A 432 -20.16 25.99 9.27
C GLY A 432 -20.37 27.52 9.37
N PRO A 433 -20.05 28.13 10.53
CA PRO A 433 -20.10 29.59 10.72
C PRO A 433 -19.03 30.34 9.90
N HIS A 434 -18.06 29.62 9.34
CA HIS A 434 -17.00 30.14 8.48
C HIS A 434 -16.88 29.30 7.21
N PRO A 435 -16.22 29.79 6.15
CA PRO A 435 -15.96 29.00 4.96
C PRO A 435 -15.01 27.81 5.25
N GLY A 436 -15.60 26.62 5.42
CA GLY A 436 -14.90 25.38 5.75
C GLY A 436 -14.69 25.13 7.25
N GLY A 437 -14.00 24.04 7.59
CA GLY A 437 -13.59 23.75 8.97
C GLY A 437 -14.73 23.33 9.91
N THR A 438 -15.78 22.71 9.38
CA THR A 438 -16.93 22.19 10.15
C THR A 438 -16.57 21.03 11.08
N GLY A 439 -15.48 20.32 10.79
CA GLY A 439 -15.10 19.09 11.48
C GLY A 439 -15.94 17.87 11.10
N VAL A 440 -16.86 18.02 10.16
CA VAL A 440 -17.75 16.95 9.64
C VAL A 440 -17.25 16.50 8.27
N ARG A 441 -17.59 15.27 7.85
CA ARG A 441 -17.30 14.77 6.50
C ARG A 441 -18.43 15.09 5.54
N SER A 442 -18.07 15.43 4.30
CA SER A 442 -19.00 15.48 3.18
C SER A 442 -19.44 14.06 2.82
N ALA A 443 -20.61 13.92 2.19
CA ALA A 443 -21.14 12.61 1.81
C ALA A 443 -20.15 11.85 0.90
N THR A 444 -19.68 10.66 1.34
CA THR A 444 -18.65 9.85 0.65
C THR A 444 -19.00 9.59 -0.82
N THR A 445 -20.27 9.33 -1.14
CA THR A 445 -20.74 9.05 -2.51
C THR A 445 -20.57 10.26 -3.43
N VAL A 446 -20.89 11.46 -2.94
CA VAL A 446 -20.74 12.73 -3.67
C VAL A 446 -19.27 13.02 -3.89
N VAL A 447 -18.45 12.97 -2.83
CA VAL A 447 -17.01 13.23 -2.90
C VAL A 447 -16.33 12.24 -3.85
N ALA A 448 -16.68 10.96 -3.80
CA ALA A 448 -16.16 9.94 -4.71
C ALA A 448 -16.59 10.17 -6.16
N ALA A 449 -17.77 10.72 -6.42
CA ALA A 449 -18.19 11.11 -7.77
C ALA A 449 -17.37 12.30 -8.28
N VAL A 450 -17.20 13.36 -7.47
CA VAL A 450 -16.35 14.51 -7.84
C VAL A 450 -14.89 14.09 -8.05
N ALA A 451 -14.34 13.28 -7.14
CA ALA A 451 -12.96 12.79 -7.20
C ALA A 451 -12.68 11.83 -8.36
N ARG A 452 -13.70 11.36 -9.09
CA ARG A 452 -13.51 10.61 -10.35
C ARG A 452 -13.26 11.54 -11.51
N GLU A 453 -13.87 12.72 -11.51
CA GLU A 453 -13.87 13.66 -12.63
C GLU A 453 -12.75 14.70 -12.56
N ILE A 454 -12.33 15.09 -11.36
CA ILE A 454 -11.30 16.13 -11.15
C ILE A 454 -10.36 15.79 -9.98
N PRO A 455 -9.07 16.22 -10.01
CA PRO A 455 -8.13 16.05 -8.92
C PRO A 455 -8.52 16.82 -7.67
N VAL A 456 -8.88 16.07 -6.62
CA VAL A 456 -9.28 16.63 -5.33
C VAL A 456 -8.34 16.25 -4.19
N VAL A 457 -8.17 17.19 -3.27
CA VAL A 457 -7.61 16.99 -1.93
C VAL A 457 -8.80 16.92 -0.96
N LEU A 458 -8.93 15.83 -0.22
CA LEU A 458 -10.02 15.66 0.74
C LEU A 458 -9.77 16.49 1.98
N ALA A 459 -10.74 17.29 2.37
CA ALA A 459 -10.76 18.02 3.63
C ALA A 459 -12.07 17.70 4.38
N GLY A 460 -12.18 18.16 5.63
CA GLY A 460 -13.36 17.97 6.46
C GLY A 460 -13.39 16.63 7.19
N GLY A 461 -13.44 16.66 8.53
CA GLY A 461 -13.65 15.46 9.36
C GLY A 461 -12.57 14.37 9.31
N LEU A 462 -11.39 14.64 8.74
CA LEU A 462 -10.29 13.68 8.68
C LEU A 462 -9.51 13.60 10.00
N SER A 463 -9.03 12.41 10.34
CA SER A 463 -8.18 12.12 11.50
C SER A 463 -7.29 10.91 11.21
N ALA A 464 -6.34 10.61 12.11
CA ALA A 464 -5.50 9.42 11.98
C ALA A 464 -6.32 8.12 11.91
N ALA A 465 -7.49 8.07 12.58
CA ALA A 465 -8.36 6.90 12.60
C ALA A 465 -9.02 6.59 11.24
N ASN A 466 -9.22 7.59 10.38
CA ASN A 466 -10.03 7.44 9.17
C ASN A 466 -9.34 7.76 7.85
N VAL A 467 -8.20 8.46 7.89
CA VAL A 467 -7.53 8.99 6.68
C VAL A 467 -7.11 7.88 5.71
N ALA A 468 -6.61 6.76 6.25
CA ALA A 468 -6.16 5.64 5.43
C ALA A 468 -7.34 4.94 4.74
N ALA A 469 -8.50 4.82 5.41
CA ALA A 469 -9.71 4.28 4.82
C ALA A 469 -10.26 5.21 3.73
N ALA A 470 -10.34 6.51 4.01
CA ALA A 470 -10.81 7.51 3.05
C ALA A 470 -9.98 7.51 1.76
N LEU A 471 -8.65 7.39 1.87
CA LEU A 471 -7.74 7.34 0.71
C LEU A 471 -7.77 6.01 -0.07
N ARG A 472 -8.29 4.94 0.54
CA ARG A 472 -8.53 3.65 -0.12
C ARG A 472 -9.87 3.65 -0.87
N GLU A 473 -10.88 4.29 -0.30
CA GLU A 473 -12.24 4.35 -0.86
C GLU A 473 -12.38 5.44 -1.94
N ILE A 474 -11.70 6.57 -1.75
CA ILE A 474 -11.81 7.74 -2.61
C ILE A 474 -10.49 7.95 -3.35
N SER A 475 -10.56 8.11 -4.66
CA SER A 475 -9.40 8.33 -5.55
C SER A 475 -8.84 9.76 -5.45
N ALA A 476 -8.77 10.31 -4.24
CA ALA A 476 -8.23 11.64 -4.00
C ALA A 476 -6.71 11.67 -4.23
N VAL A 477 -6.21 12.80 -4.73
CA VAL A 477 -4.75 13.00 -4.90
C VAL A 477 -4.06 13.42 -3.61
N GLY A 478 -4.84 13.77 -2.59
CA GLY A 478 -4.31 14.16 -1.28
C GLY A 478 -5.38 14.34 -0.21
N VAL A 479 -4.93 14.72 0.97
CA VAL A 479 -5.73 15.00 2.16
C VAL A 479 -5.27 16.27 2.85
N ASP A 480 -6.20 16.94 3.50
CA ASP A 480 -6.01 18.12 4.34
C ASP A 480 -6.69 17.92 5.69
N VAL A 481 -5.97 18.17 6.78
CA VAL A 481 -6.52 18.05 8.14
C VAL A 481 -6.30 19.31 8.95
N ALA A 482 -7.35 19.72 9.66
CA ALA A 482 -7.30 20.77 10.67
C ALA A 482 -7.63 20.21 12.05
N SER A 483 -8.92 20.08 12.40
CA SER A 483 -9.38 19.74 13.75
C SER A 483 -9.03 18.33 14.22
N GLY A 484 -8.98 17.34 13.33
CA GLY A 484 -8.73 15.95 13.72
C GLY A 484 -7.33 15.65 14.27
N VAL A 485 -6.43 16.63 14.24
CA VAL A 485 -5.07 16.56 14.80
C VAL A 485 -4.80 17.65 15.85
N GLU A 486 -5.86 18.23 16.43
CA GLU A 486 -5.75 19.23 17.49
C GLU A 486 -5.74 18.61 18.89
N MET A 487 -5.14 19.32 19.83
CA MET A 487 -5.23 18.99 21.25
C MET A 487 -6.66 19.25 21.75
N PRO A 488 -7.13 18.49 22.75
CA PRO A 488 -8.31 18.87 23.53
C PRO A 488 -8.14 20.30 24.07
N ARG A 489 -9.23 21.07 24.09
CA ARG A 489 -9.21 22.47 24.53
C ARG A 489 -10.55 22.87 25.11
N ASP A 490 -10.52 23.91 25.94
CA ASP A 490 -11.73 24.59 26.38
C ASP A 490 -12.31 25.51 25.29
N PRO A 491 -13.61 25.84 25.35
CA PRO A 491 -14.23 26.82 24.47
C PRO A 491 -13.53 28.19 24.58
N GLY A 492 -13.19 28.79 23.45
CA GLY A 492 -12.53 30.10 23.39
C GLY A 492 -11.01 30.07 23.33
N GLU A 493 -10.36 28.94 23.70
CA GLU A 493 -8.93 28.79 23.47
C GLU A 493 -8.62 28.63 21.97
N ARG A 494 -7.53 29.25 21.51
CA ARG A 494 -7.03 29.08 20.15
C ARG A 494 -6.59 27.61 19.97
N PRO A 495 -7.08 26.88 18.95
CA PRO A 495 -6.71 25.49 18.74
C PRO A 495 -5.21 25.36 18.48
N ARG A 496 -4.59 24.34 19.06
CA ARG A 496 -3.17 23.97 18.84
C ARG A 496 -3.09 22.55 18.31
N LYS A 497 -2.09 22.28 17.48
CA LYS A 497 -1.86 20.93 16.94
C LYS A 497 -1.24 20.03 17.99
N ASP A 498 -1.69 18.79 18.03
CA ASP A 498 -1.08 17.72 18.80
C ASP A 498 0.04 17.08 17.95
N PRO A 499 1.33 17.19 18.34
CA PRO A 499 2.43 16.64 17.55
C PRO A 499 2.31 15.15 17.25
N PHE A 500 1.78 14.36 18.19
CA PHE A 500 1.58 12.93 18.01
C PHE A 500 0.49 12.66 16.99
N LYS A 501 -0.67 13.32 17.10
CA LYS A 501 -1.76 13.15 16.12
C LYS A 501 -1.35 13.61 14.72
N VAL A 502 -0.56 14.68 14.60
CA VAL A 502 0.00 15.13 13.32
C VAL A 502 0.91 14.05 12.72
N ALA A 503 1.88 13.54 13.49
CA ALA A 503 2.78 12.50 13.02
C ALA A 503 2.02 11.25 12.57
N LEU A 504 1.06 10.80 13.38
CA LEU A 504 0.26 9.63 13.07
C LEU A 504 -0.62 9.84 11.84
N PHE A 505 -1.27 11.00 11.71
CA PHE A 505 -2.06 11.33 10.52
C PHE A 505 -1.22 11.25 9.24
N VAL A 506 -0.04 11.88 9.23
CA VAL A 506 0.85 11.86 8.06
C VAL A 506 1.33 10.44 7.77
N LYS A 507 1.69 9.65 8.80
CA LYS A 507 2.07 8.24 8.66
C LYS A 507 0.96 7.42 8.00
N ARG A 508 -0.27 7.49 8.52
CA ARG A 508 -1.42 6.73 8.01
C ARG A 508 -1.81 7.17 6.59
N ALA A 509 -1.79 8.47 6.31
CA ALA A 509 -2.08 9.00 4.98
C ALA A 509 -1.05 8.52 3.93
N LYS A 510 0.25 8.65 4.22
CA LYS A 510 1.32 8.27 3.28
C LYS A 510 1.39 6.75 3.08
N ALA A 511 1.11 5.96 4.13
CA ALA A 511 1.10 4.50 4.06
C ALA A 511 -0.20 3.92 3.48
N ALA A 512 -1.25 4.72 3.22
CA ALA A 512 -2.57 4.23 2.82
C ALA A 512 -2.54 3.37 1.55
N ARG A 513 -1.60 3.68 0.63
CA ARG A 513 -1.42 3.04 -0.68
C ARG A 513 -0.10 2.28 -0.82
N ASP A 514 0.73 2.28 0.23
CA ASP A 514 1.93 1.46 0.22
C ASP A 514 1.53 0.00 0.06
N ASP A 515 2.29 -0.74 -0.75
CA ASP A 515 2.14 -2.17 -0.90
C ASP A 515 0.80 -2.59 -1.52
N ARG A 516 0.05 -1.66 -2.12
CA ARG A 516 -1.29 -1.91 -2.67
C ARG A 516 -1.39 -1.43 -4.11
N PRO A 517 -0.86 -2.21 -5.08
CA PRO A 517 -0.75 -1.77 -6.46
C PRO A 517 -2.10 -1.54 -7.15
N ASN A 518 -3.20 -2.07 -6.61
CA ASN A 518 -4.52 -1.99 -7.23
C ASN A 518 -5.38 -0.83 -6.75
N VAL A 519 -4.91 -0.03 -5.79
CA VAL A 519 -5.63 1.18 -5.38
C VAL A 519 -5.35 2.29 -6.40
N SER A 520 -6.40 2.94 -6.89
CA SER A 520 -6.23 4.10 -7.76
C SER A 520 -5.48 5.21 -7.02
N PHE A 521 -4.53 5.84 -7.71
CA PHE A 521 -3.71 6.91 -7.12
C PHE A 521 -4.32 8.31 -7.31
N GLY A 522 -5.36 8.42 -8.15
CA GLY A 522 -5.98 9.70 -8.47
C GLY A 522 -7.28 9.53 -9.27
N PRO A 523 -7.97 10.65 -9.54
CA PRO A 523 -9.12 10.69 -10.44
C PRO A 523 -8.77 10.09 -11.78
N THR A 524 -9.79 9.63 -12.47
CA THR A 524 -9.60 9.16 -13.83
C THR A 524 -10.73 9.73 -14.68
N PRO A 525 -10.42 10.63 -15.63
CA PRO A 525 -11.40 11.27 -16.51
C PRO A 525 -11.91 10.32 -17.60
N VAL A 526 -11.74 9.00 -17.43
CA VAL A 526 -12.30 8.00 -18.32
C VAL A 526 -13.37 7.20 -17.59
N HIS A 527 -14.34 6.68 -18.35
CA HIS A 527 -15.44 5.91 -17.79
C HIS A 527 -14.94 4.76 -16.91
N ALA A 528 -15.54 4.60 -15.72
CA ALA A 528 -15.10 3.60 -14.74
C ALA A 528 -15.07 2.17 -15.31
N GLY A 529 -15.93 1.87 -16.30
CA GLY A 529 -15.94 0.57 -16.96
C GLY A 529 -14.76 0.26 -17.88
N LEU A 530 -13.91 1.25 -18.15
CA LEU A 530 -12.62 1.03 -18.81
C LEU A 530 -11.49 0.71 -17.81
N LEU A 531 -11.69 1.05 -16.53
CA LEU A 531 -10.69 0.89 -15.48
C LEU A 531 -10.81 -0.44 -14.75
N ASP A 532 -12.04 -0.82 -14.39
CA ASP A 532 -12.35 -2.03 -13.63
C ASP A 532 -13.63 -2.69 -14.14
N ALA A 533 -13.69 -4.01 -13.99
CA ALA A 533 -14.89 -4.80 -14.21
C ALA A 533 -16.00 -4.44 -13.21
N ASP A 534 -17.26 -4.61 -13.61
CA ASP A 534 -18.38 -4.63 -12.67
C ASP A 534 -18.44 -5.95 -11.88
N GLY A 535 -19.42 -6.09 -10.98
CA GLY A 535 -19.61 -7.32 -10.19
C GLY A 535 -19.95 -8.56 -11.00
N ALA A 536 -20.30 -8.42 -12.29
CA ALA A 536 -20.48 -9.54 -13.21
C ALA A 536 -19.23 -9.82 -14.05
N GLY A 537 -18.12 -9.13 -13.78
CA GLY A 537 -16.87 -9.30 -14.52
C GLY A 537 -16.84 -8.59 -15.87
N ARG A 538 -17.66 -7.54 -16.07
CA ARG A 538 -17.84 -6.89 -17.37
C ARG A 538 -17.20 -5.50 -17.48
N TRP A 539 -16.67 -5.22 -18.66
CA TRP A 539 -15.87 -4.06 -19.05
C TRP A 539 -16.54 -3.29 -20.19
N GLY A 540 -16.12 -2.05 -20.40
CA GLY A 540 -16.63 -1.17 -21.44
C GLY A 540 -17.56 -0.10 -20.89
N MET A 541 -17.92 0.86 -21.75
CA MET A 541 -18.92 1.89 -21.40
C MET A 541 -20.28 1.23 -21.14
N GLU A 542 -20.66 0.29 -21.99
CA GLU A 542 -21.93 -0.47 -21.91
C GLU A 542 -21.81 -1.80 -21.17
N ARG A 543 -20.65 -2.12 -20.57
CA ARG A 543 -20.42 -3.40 -19.84
C ARG A 543 -20.64 -4.64 -20.70
N ASP A 544 -20.19 -4.60 -21.95
CA ASP A 544 -20.41 -5.63 -22.95
C ASP A 544 -19.30 -6.70 -23.03
N PHE A 545 -18.09 -6.42 -22.55
CA PHE A 545 -16.95 -7.34 -22.65
C PHE A 545 -16.64 -8.03 -21.32
N GLY A 546 -16.17 -9.27 -21.33
CA GLY A 546 -15.81 -10.04 -20.13
C GLY A 546 -16.87 -11.06 -19.75
N GLY A 547 -17.28 -11.07 -18.48
CA GLY A 547 -18.26 -12.02 -17.96
C GLY A 547 -17.71 -13.42 -17.66
N ARG A 548 -18.63 -14.36 -17.44
CA ARG A 548 -18.37 -15.78 -17.15
C ARG A 548 -19.18 -16.66 -18.08
N TYR A 549 -18.58 -17.05 -19.20
CA TYR A 549 -19.22 -17.88 -20.22
C TYR A 549 -18.63 -19.30 -20.18
N VAL A 550 -18.80 -19.98 -19.06
CA VAL A 550 -18.26 -21.31 -18.78
C VAL A 550 -19.37 -22.31 -18.45
N PRO A 551 -19.10 -23.62 -18.50
CA PRO A 551 -20.03 -24.62 -17.96
C PRO A 551 -20.32 -24.36 -16.48
N GLU A 552 -21.55 -24.68 -16.05
CA GLU A 552 -22.01 -24.51 -14.67
C GLU A 552 -21.07 -25.16 -13.64
N THR A 553 -20.42 -26.26 -14.00
CA THR A 553 -19.45 -26.97 -13.15
C THR A 553 -18.25 -26.14 -12.72
N LEU A 554 -17.90 -25.07 -13.46
CA LEU A 554 -16.81 -24.15 -13.11
C LEU A 554 -17.26 -22.92 -12.33
N MET A 555 -18.57 -22.67 -12.20
CA MET A 555 -19.07 -21.44 -11.57
C MET A 555 -18.70 -21.37 -10.09
N ALA A 556 -18.78 -22.48 -9.36
CA ALA A 556 -18.36 -22.56 -7.95
C ALA A 556 -16.86 -22.27 -7.78
N ALA A 557 -16.03 -22.78 -8.71
CA ALA A 557 -14.57 -22.55 -8.71
C ALA A 557 -14.23 -21.07 -8.94
N LEU A 558 -14.89 -20.45 -9.91
CA LEU A 558 -14.69 -19.05 -10.25
C LEU A 558 -15.20 -18.13 -9.15
N ALA A 559 -16.32 -18.46 -8.50
CA ALA A 559 -16.82 -17.72 -7.34
C ALA A 559 -15.86 -17.84 -6.14
N GLN A 560 -15.32 -19.03 -5.89
CA GLN A 560 -14.28 -19.22 -4.87
C GLN A 560 -13.02 -18.38 -5.19
N LEU A 561 -12.57 -18.42 -6.45
CA LEU A 561 -11.40 -17.65 -6.90
C LEU A 561 -11.63 -16.15 -6.79
N GLU A 562 -12.81 -15.65 -7.20
CA GLU A 562 -13.18 -14.24 -7.08
C GLU A 562 -13.18 -13.81 -5.62
N SER A 563 -13.92 -14.50 -4.76
CA SER A 563 -14.03 -14.14 -3.34
C SER A 563 -12.66 -14.14 -2.65
N ALA A 564 -11.83 -15.15 -2.94
CA ALA A 564 -10.47 -15.21 -2.40
C ALA A 564 -9.59 -14.09 -2.95
N TYR A 565 -9.66 -13.83 -4.26
CA TYR A 565 -8.86 -12.78 -4.86
C TYR A 565 -9.30 -11.39 -4.40
N ASP A 566 -10.59 -11.08 -4.29
CA ASP A 566 -11.08 -9.79 -3.81
C ASP A 566 -10.60 -9.50 -2.38
N ALA A 567 -10.59 -10.53 -1.51
CA ALA A 567 -10.00 -10.42 -0.18
C ALA A 567 -8.48 -10.13 -0.24
N LEU A 568 -7.74 -10.87 -1.08
CA LEU A 568 -6.28 -10.74 -1.20
C LEU A 568 -5.84 -9.49 -1.99
N ARG A 569 -6.68 -8.98 -2.88
CA ARG A 569 -6.42 -7.80 -3.73
C ARG A 569 -6.14 -6.57 -2.90
N HIS A 570 -6.70 -6.51 -1.70
CA HIS A 570 -6.50 -5.45 -0.72
C HIS A 570 -5.68 -5.87 0.51
N ASP A 571 -5.26 -7.14 0.60
CA ASP A 571 -4.41 -7.66 1.67
C ASP A 571 -2.96 -7.15 1.48
N PRO A 572 -2.46 -6.26 2.34
CA PRO A 572 -1.09 -5.77 2.21
C PRO A 572 -0.04 -6.87 2.42
N ALA A 573 -0.34 -7.94 3.16
CA ALA A 573 0.60 -9.04 3.35
C ALA A 573 0.82 -9.80 2.03
N PHE A 574 -0.24 -10.14 1.30
CA PHE A 574 -0.15 -10.78 -0.02
C PHE A 574 0.77 -10.01 -0.98
N TRP A 575 0.59 -8.69 -1.06
CA TRP A 575 1.39 -7.83 -1.95
C TRP A 575 2.80 -7.54 -1.43
N SER A 576 3.03 -7.64 -0.13
CA SER A 576 4.39 -7.61 0.45
C SER A 576 5.14 -8.88 0.08
N ASP A 577 4.54 -10.05 0.31
CA ASP A 577 5.12 -11.36 -0.03
C ASP A 577 5.42 -11.44 -1.53
N LEU A 578 4.46 -11.07 -2.38
CA LEU A 578 4.64 -11.06 -3.83
C LEU A 578 5.73 -10.08 -4.26
N ARG A 579 5.83 -8.90 -3.63
CA ARG A 579 6.89 -7.94 -3.95
C ARG A 579 8.27 -8.51 -3.67
N GLU A 580 8.44 -9.20 -2.55
CA GLU A 580 9.70 -9.84 -2.23
C GLU A 580 10.11 -10.85 -3.30
N LEU A 581 9.17 -11.69 -3.76
CA LEU A 581 9.41 -12.60 -4.88
C LEU A 581 9.77 -11.85 -6.16
N LEU A 582 9.06 -10.78 -6.48
CA LEU A 582 9.33 -10.00 -7.68
C LEU A 582 10.69 -9.29 -7.64
N GLU A 583 11.11 -8.76 -6.49
CA GLU A 583 12.37 -8.03 -6.35
C GLU A 583 13.56 -8.97 -6.23
N ARG A 584 13.51 -9.93 -5.31
CA ARG A 584 14.66 -10.80 -4.99
C ARG A 584 14.81 -11.97 -5.95
N PHE A 585 13.72 -12.45 -6.54
CA PHE A 585 13.74 -13.61 -7.42
C PHE A 585 13.48 -13.24 -8.88
N ALA A 586 12.47 -12.41 -9.19
CA ALA A 586 12.19 -12.03 -10.58
C ALA A 586 13.09 -10.91 -11.12
N GLY A 587 13.81 -10.18 -10.26
CA GLY A 587 14.74 -9.12 -10.64
C GLY A 587 14.08 -7.77 -10.95
N ARG A 588 12.93 -7.47 -10.32
CA ARG A 588 12.25 -6.18 -10.47
C ARG A 588 12.85 -5.08 -9.57
N PRO A 589 12.71 -3.78 -9.92
CA PRO A 589 12.12 -3.26 -11.16
C PRO A 589 12.99 -3.56 -12.39
N THR A 590 12.36 -3.84 -13.52
CA THR A 590 13.10 -4.03 -14.78
C THR A 590 13.58 -2.68 -15.32
N ALA A 591 14.68 -2.67 -16.08
CA ALA A 591 15.27 -1.45 -16.60
C ALA A 591 14.34 -0.72 -17.60
N LEU A 592 14.48 0.62 -17.66
CA LEU A 592 13.93 1.45 -18.73
C LEU A 592 15.11 1.98 -19.56
N TYR A 593 15.22 1.55 -20.81
CA TYR A 593 16.38 1.83 -21.67
C TYR A 593 16.04 2.81 -22.78
N ARG A 594 16.82 3.89 -22.92
CA ARG A 594 16.69 4.87 -24.01
C ARG A 594 17.43 4.37 -25.26
N ALA A 595 16.68 4.06 -26.32
CA ALA A 595 17.18 3.45 -27.55
C ALA A 595 17.32 4.49 -28.68
N ASP A 596 18.32 5.37 -28.58
CA ASP A 596 18.49 6.49 -29.53
C ASP A 596 18.82 6.01 -30.97
N ARG A 597 19.56 4.91 -31.14
CA ARG A 597 19.92 4.40 -32.49
C ARG A 597 18.72 3.74 -33.17
N LEU A 598 17.92 3.00 -32.41
CA LEU A 598 16.65 2.46 -32.89
C LEU A 598 15.66 3.58 -33.21
N ALA A 599 15.59 4.62 -32.38
CA ALA A 599 14.75 5.79 -32.66
C ALA A 599 15.12 6.42 -34.02
N GLU A 600 16.41 6.56 -34.32
CA GLU A 600 16.84 7.09 -35.62
C GLU A 600 16.49 6.14 -36.78
N ALA A 601 16.67 4.82 -36.60
CA ALA A 601 16.27 3.84 -37.60
C ALA A 601 14.76 3.88 -37.90
N VAL A 602 13.92 3.99 -36.87
CA VAL A 602 12.46 4.13 -37.00
C VAL A 602 12.09 5.44 -37.72
N ARG A 603 12.78 6.54 -37.40
CA ARG A 603 12.57 7.82 -38.10
C ARG A 603 12.94 7.73 -39.57
N GLY A 604 14.06 7.07 -39.89
CA GLY A 604 14.51 6.83 -41.25
C GLY A 604 13.50 6.02 -42.08
N GLU A 605 12.98 4.92 -41.51
CA GLU A 605 11.95 4.12 -42.18
C GLU A 605 10.63 4.89 -42.31
N THR A 606 10.24 5.67 -41.30
CA THR A 606 9.05 6.53 -41.37
C THR A 606 9.17 7.55 -42.49
N ALA A 607 10.32 8.20 -42.64
CA ALA A 607 10.58 9.13 -43.74
C ALA A 607 10.53 8.44 -45.11
N ARG A 608 11.04 7.20 -45.19
CA ARG A 608 10.99 6.37 -46.41
C ARG A 608 9.55 6.06 -46.81
N LEU A 609 8.69 5.73 -45.85
CA LEU A 609 7.28 5.39 -46.07
C LEU A 609 6.41 6.62 -46.35
N ALA A 610 6.66 7.75 -45.67
CA ALA A 610 5.87 8.97 -45.80
C ALA A 610 6.27 9.86 -46.99
N GLY A 611 7.41 9.58 -47.64
CA GLY A 611 7.93 10.32 -48.79
C GLY A 611 8.71 11.58 -48.43
N ALA A 612 9.43 12.15 -49.40
CA ALA A 612 10.41 13.23 -49.20
C ALA A 612 9.85 14.55 -48.63
N ALA A 613 8.52 14.73 -48.64
CA ALA A 613 7.85 15.94 -48.14
C ALA A 613 7.35 15.83 -46.69
N ALA A 614 7.49 14.67 -46.04
CA ALA A 614 6.96 14.44 -44.70
C ALA A 614 7.96 14.83 -43.61
N THR A 615 7.55 15.76 -42.74
CA THR A 615 8.32 16.13 -41.55
C THR A 615 8.15 15.06 -40.46
N VAL A 616 9.19 14.26 -40.22
CA VAL A 616 9.18 13.26 -39.13
C VAL A 616 9.59 13.93 -37.81
N PRO A 617 8.69 13.97 -36.80
CA PRO A 617 8.99 14.62 -35.52
C PRO A 617 10.18 13.96 -34.81
N PRO A 618 10.84 14.67 -33.88
CA PRO A 618 11.85 14.05 -33.02
C PRO A 618 11.21 12.90 -32.23
N LEU A 619 11.93 11.78 -32.13
CA LEU A 619 11.50 10.58 -31.41
C LEU A 619 12.49 10.26 -30.29
N ARG A 620 11.98 10.16 -29.05
CA ARG A 620 12.69 9.52 -27.94
C ARG A 620 12.04 8.17 -27.70
N LEU A 621 12.77 7.10 -27.97
CA LEU A 621 12.26 5.74 -27.81
C LEU A 621 12.80 5.13 -26.53
N TYR A 622 11.89 4.64 -25.68
CA TYR A 622 12.23 3.93 -24.46
C TYR A 622 11.71 2.50 -24.51
N LEU A 623 12.57 1.53 -24.18
CA LEU A 623 12.24 0.12 -24.07
C LEU A 623 12.09 -0.25 -22.59
N LYS A 624 10.91 -0.71 -22.20
CA LYS A 624 10.69 -1.31 -20.88
C LYS A 624 11.16 -2.77 -20.91
N ARG A 625 12.27 -3.06 -20.23
CA ARG A 625 13.09 -4.27 -20.40
C ARG A 625 12.55 -5.50 -19.66
N GLU A 626 11.31 -5.90 -19.96
CA GLU A 626 10.72 -7.13 -19.42
C GLU A 626 11.44 -8.41 -19.91
N ASP A 627 12.28 -8.31 -20.94
CA ASP A 627 13.19 -9.37 -21.37
C ASP A 627 14.26 -9.72 -20.32
N LEU A 628 14.57 -8.79 -19.40
CA LEU A 628 15.52 -9.01 -18.30
C LEU A 628 14.87 -9.60 -17.05
N ALA A 629 13.54 -9.71 -17.00
CA ALA A 629 12.87 -10.38 -15.89
C ALA A 629 13.30 -11.85 -15.87
N HIS A 630 13.40 -12.45 -14.68
CA HIS A 630 13.71 -13.86 -14.56
C HIS A 630 12.76 -14.71 -15.43
N THR A 631 13.28 -15.78 -16.03
CA THR A 631 12.67 -16.60 -17.11
C THR A 631 12.69 -15.97 -18.52
N GLY A 632 12.86 -14.64 -18.64
CA GLY A 632 13.09 -13.93 -19.90
C GLY A 632 11.86 -13.21 -20.48
N ALA A 633 10.79 -13.04 -19.70
CA ALA A 633 9.56 -12.37 -20.15
C ALA A 633 8.71 -11.86 -18.98
N HIS A 634 7.75 -10.99 -19.30
CA HIS A 634 6.73 -10.48 -18.36
C HIS A 634 5.86 -11.57 -17.70
N LYS A 635 5.85 -12.79 -18.24
CA LYS A 635 5.02 -13.91 -17.74
C LYS A 635 5.33 -14.29 -16.29
N ILE A 636 6.56 -14.07 -15.83
CA ILE A 636 6.96 -14.38 -14.45
C ILE A 636 6.17 -13.57 -13.41
N ASN A 637 5.75 -12.34 -13.74
CA ASN A 637 4.95 -11.50 -12.85
C ASN A 637 3.62 -12.20 -12.50
N ASN A 638 2.94 -12.69 -13.55
CA ASN A 638 1.67 -13.40 -13.44
C ASN A 638 1.85 -14.76 -12.76
N ALA A 639 2.87 -15.53 -13.17
CA ALA A 639 3.11 -16.87 -12.65
C ALA A 639 3.40 -16.86 -11.14
N LEU A 640 4.28 -15.97 -10.65
CA LEU A 640 4.55 -15.83 -9.22
C LEU A 640 3.30 -15.40 -8.45
N GLY A 641 2.54 -14.44 -8.99
CA GLY A 641 1.31 -13.96 -8.34
C GLY A 641 0.24 -15.03 -8.21
N GLN A 642 -0.06 -15.77 -9.28
CA GLN A 642 -1.06 -16.84 -9.23
C GLN A 642 -0.57 -18.09 -8.46
N ALA A 643 0.72 -18.42 -8.51
CA ALA A 643 1.28 -19.50 -7.69
C ALA A 643 1.25 -19.14 -6.19
N HIS A 644 1.52 -17.87 -5.83
CA HIS A 644 1.34 -17.38 -4.47
C HIS A 644 -0.14 -17.41 -4.04
N LEU A 645 -1.06 -17.01 -4.93
CA LEU A 645 -2.51 -17.13 -4.73
C LEU A 645 -2.95 -18.59 -4.52
N THR A 646 -2.37 -19.54 -5.25
CA THR A 646 -2.64 -20.99 -5.11
C THR A 646 -2.47 -21.45 -3.67
N ARG A 647 -1.37 -21.05 -3.02
CA ARG A 647 -1.12 -21.38 -1.61
C ARG A 647 -2.15 -20.77 -0.67
N ARG A 648 -2.59 -19.52 -0.94
CA ARG A 648 -3.64 -18.85 -0.15
C ARG A 648 -5.03 -19.49 -0.35
N LEU A 649 -5.29 -20.05 -1.54
CA LEU A 649 -6.50 -20.82 -1.84
C LEU A 649 -6.51 -22.23 -1.20
N GLY A 650 -5.38 -22.68 -0.62
CA GLY A 650 -5.23 -24.04 -0.10
C GLY A 650 -5.19 -25.12 -1.18
N LYS A 651 -4.95 -24.75 -2.44
CA LYS A 651 -4.84 -25.69 -3.57
C LYS A 651 -3.44 -26.31 -3.55
N THR A 652 -3.36 -27.59 -3.91
CA THR A 652 -2.13 -28.40 -3.82
C THR A 652 -1.53 -28.74 -5.17
N ARG A 653 -2.15 -28.29 -6.27
CA ARG A 653 -1.71 -28.55 -7.64
C ARG A 653 -1.96 -27.35 -8.53
N VAL A 654 -1.05 -27.11 -9.47
CA VAL A 654 -1.16 -26.10 -10.52
C VAL A 654 -1.24 -26.77 -11.89
N ILE A 655 -2.12 -26.24 -12.73
CA ILE A 655 -2.12 -26.51 -14.17
C ILE A 655 -1.95 -25.21 -14.95
N ALA A 656 -1.36 -25.30 -16.13
CA ALA A 656 -1.27 -24.20 -17.09
C ALA A 656 -1.27 -24.73 -18.53
N GLU A 657 -1.50 -23.84 -19.47
CA GLU A 657 -1.40 -24.05 -20.91
C GLU A 657 -0.16 -23.34 -21.47
N THR A 658 0.39 -23.76 -22.61
CA THR A 658 1.38 -22.95 -23.31
C THR A 658 1.45 -23.26 -24.80
N GLY A 659 1.76 -22.23 -25.60
CA GLY A 659 2.12 -22.36 -27.02
C GLY A 659 3.64 -22.21 -27.16
N ALA A 660 4.13 -20.97 -27.23
CA ALA A 660 5.56 -20.65 -27.28
C ALA A 660 6.42 -21.19 -26.12
N GLY A 661 5.82 -21.71 -25.05
CA GLY A 661 6.53 -22.28 -23.90
C GLY A 661 6.88 -21.29 -22.78
N GLN A 662 6.86 -19.98 -23.04
CA GLN A 662 7.26 -18.97 -22.04
C GLN A 662 6.36 -18.95 -20.80
N HIS A 663 5.03 -19.07 -20.98
CA HIS A 663 4.10 -19.17 -19.84
C HIS A 663 4.29 -20.48 -19.06
N GLY A 664 4.50 -21.58 -19.77
CA GLY A 664 4.77 -22.88 -19.15
C GLY A 664 6.06 -22.86 -18.31
N VAL A 665 7.15 -22.28 -18.84
CA VAL A 665 8.42 -22.11 -18.11
C VAL A 665 8.24 -21.20 -16.90
N ALA A 666 7.54 -20.08 -17.03
CA ALA A 666 7.28 -19.17 -15.92
C ALA A 666 6.47 -19.85 -14.80
N THR A 667 5.43 -20.60 -15.17
CA THR A 667 4.59 -21.35 -14.22
C THR A 667 5.38 -22.46 -13.54
N ALA A 668 6.12 -23.28 -14.30
CA ALA A 668 6.99 -24.31 -13.76
C ALA A 668 8.03 -23.72 -12.78
N THR A 669 8.60 -22.56 -13.10
CA THR A 669 9.56 -21.86 -12.23
C THR A 669 8.91 -21.42 -10.91
N ALA A 670 7.74 -20.77 -10.99
CA ALA A 670 7.02 -20.32 -9.79
C ALA A 670 6.56 -21.50 -8.91
N CYS A 671 6.11 -22.58 -9.55
CA CYS A 671 5.72 -23.81 -8.87
C CYS A 671 6.90 -24.51 -8.20
N ALA A 672 8.06 -24.61 -8.87
CA ALA A 672 9.27 -25.17 -8.27
C ALA A 672 9.73 -24.36 -7.05
N LEU A 673 9.69 -23.02 -7.15
CA LEU A 673 10.04 -22.12 -6.04
C LEU A 673 9.11 -22.28 -4.83
N LEU A 674 7.81 -22.47 -5.08
CA LEU A 674 6.78 -22.51 -4.04
C LEU A 674 6.36 -23.94 -3.64
N ASP A 675 7.10 -24.95 -4.09
CA ASP A 675 6.87 -26.37 -3.83
C ASP A 675 5.45 -26.83 -4.21
N LEU A 676 5.04 -26.52 -5.44
CA LEU A 676 3.74 -26.88 -6.00
C LEU A 676 3.92 -27.85 -7.18
N PRO A 677 3.24 -29.01 -7.19
CA PRO A 677 3.11 -29.86 -8.38
C PRO A 677 2.55 -29.07 -9.57
N CYS A 678 3.22 -29.15 -10.72
CA CYS A 678 2.89 -28.39 -11.92
C CYS A 678 2.69 -29.30 -13.13
N VAL A 679 1.56 -29.15 -13.82
CA VAL A 679 1.30 -29.79 -15.11
C VAL A 679 1.06 -28.71 -16.17
N VAL A 680 1.83 -28.76 -17.25
CA VAL A 680 1.71 -27.84 -18.38
C VAL A 680 1.19 -28.59 -19.60
N TYR A 681 0.03 -28.16 -20.10
CA TYR A 681 -0.53 -28.63 -21.37
C TYR A 681 0.06 -27.84 -22.53
N MET A 682 0.51 -28.55 -23.56
CA MET A 682 1.15 -27.94 -24.72
C MET A 682 0.80 -28.73 -25.98
N GLY A 683 0.46 -28.04 -27.06
CA GLY A 683 0.15 -28.64 -28.35
C GLY A 683 1.34 -29.45 -28.89
N ALA A 684 1.07 -30.58 -29.55
CA ALA A 684 2.13 -31.44 -30.08
C ALA A 684 3.01 -30.70 -31.11
N GLU A 685 2.42 -29.85 -31.96
CA GLU A 685 3.19 -29.04 -32.90
C GLU A 685 4.08 -28.02 -32.17
N ASP A 686 3.57 -27.40 -31.11
CA ASP A 686 4.32 -26.43 -30.32
C ASP A 686 5.46 -27.10 -29.53
N ILE A 687 5.27 -28.35 -29.04
CA ILE A 687 6.32 -29.14 -28.39
C ILE A 687 7.50 -29.37 -29.34
N GLU A 688 7.23 -29.73 -30.60
CA GLU A 688 8.26 -29.93 -31.61
C GLU A 688 8.99 -28.62 -31.92
N ARG A 689 8.25 -27.51 -32.11
CA ARG A 689 8.81 -26.20 -32.45
C ARG A 689 9.59 -25.56 -31.30
N GLN A 690 9.22 -25.84 -30.04
CA GLN A 690 9.73 -25.15 -28.84
C GLN A 690 10.48 -26.10 -27.88
N GLY A 691 11.14 -27.13 -28.42
CA GLY A 691 11.89 -28.12 -27.65
C GLY A 691 12.76 -27.57 -26.49
N PRO A 692 13.50 -26.45 -26.65
CA PRO A 692 14.26 -25.84 -25.55
C PRO A 692 13.40 -25.44 -24.34
N ASN A 693 12.20 -24.90 -24.55
CA ASN A 693 11.30 -24.53 -23.44
C ASN A 693 10.69 -25.77 -22.78
N VAL A 694 10.39 -26.83 -23.54
CA VAL A 694 9.93 -28.13 -23.00
C VAL A 694 10.99 -28.73 -22.07
N LEU A 695 12.26 -28.70 -22.48
CA LEU A 695 13.38 -29.16 -21.65
C LEU A 695 13.47 -28.36 -20.35
N ARG A 696 13.36 -27.02 -20.41
CA ARG A 696 13.37 -26.14 -19.24
C ARG A 696 12.23 -26.48 -18.26
N MET A 697 11.01 -26.67 -18.75
CA MET A 697 9.86 -27.04 -17.91
C MET A 697 10.10 -28.37 -17.16
N ARG A 698 10.58 -29.39 -17.87
CA ARG A 698 10.88 -30.70 -17.26
C ARG A 698 12.01 -30.62 -16.23
N ALA A 699 13.05 -29.82 -16.52
CA ALA A 699 14.16 -29.61 -15.59
C ALA A 699 13.72 -28.89 -14.29
N LEU A 700 12.68 -28.07 -14.37
CA LEU A 700 12.02 -27.44 -13.22
C LEU A 700 11.04 -28.36 -12.48
N GLY A 701 10.89 -29.62 -12.92
CA GLY A 701 10.01 -30.61 -12.28
C GLY A 701 8.56 -30.57 -12.74
N ALA A 702 8.21 -29.79 -13.77
CA ALA A 702 6.86 -29.78 -14.32
C ALA A 702 6.62 -30.98 -15.26
N GLU A 703 5.42 -31.55 -15.19
CA GLU A 703 4.93 -32.52 -16.16
C GLU A 703 4.45 -31.78 -17.42
N VAL A 704 5.01 -32.10 -18.59
CA VAL A 704 4.55 -31.52 -19.87
C VAL A 704 3.67 -32.53 -20.59
N ARG A 705 2.37 -32.24 -20.71
CA ARG A 705 1.37 -33.08 -21.37
C ARG A 705 1.13 -32.61 -22.81
N SER A 706 1.39 -33.50 -23.75
CA SER A 706 1.18 -33.26 -25.17
C SER A 706 -0.30 -33.33 -25.53
N VAL A 707 -0.79 -32.32 -26.25
CA VAL A 707 -2.16 -32.27 -26.77
C VAL A 707 -2.13 -32.51 -28.28
N THR A 708 -2.75 -33.60 -28.73
CA THR A 708 -2.78 -34.03 -30.14
C THR A 708 -4.13 -33.84 -30.81
N SER A 709 -5.14 -33.36 -30.08
CA SER A 709 -6.47 -33.08 -30.61
C SER A 709 -6.50 -31.78 -31.40
N GLY A 710 -7.40 -31.69 -32.37
CA GLY A 710 -7.62 -30.46 -33.14
C GLY A 710 -6.40 -30.09 -33.99
N THR A 711 -5.98 -28.84 -33.89
CA THR A 711 -4.78 -28.31 -34.56
C THR A 711 -3.49 -28.63 -33.79
N ALA A 712 -3.60 -29.18 -32.58
CA ALA A 712 -2.47 -29.47 -31.69
C ALA A 712 -1.60 -28.22 -31.41
N THR A 713 -2.26 -27.08 -31.16
CA THR A 713 -1.66 -25.77 -30.83
C THR A 713 -2.18 -25.23 -29.48
N LEU A 714 -1.84 -23.97 -29.14
CA LEU A 714 -2.27 -23.27 -27.92
C LEU A 714 -3.78 -23.35 -27.64
N LYS A 715 -4.64 -23.20 -28.66
CA LYS A 715 -6.11 -23.29 -28.47
C LYS A 715 -6.51 -24.64 -27.88
N ASP A 716 -5.94 -25.72 -28.41
CA ASP A 716 -6.25 -27.08 -27.96
C ASP A 716 -5.67 -27.35 -26.56
N ALA A 717 -4.49 -26.79 -26.26
CA ALA A 717 -3.91 -26.83 -24.91
C ALA A 717 -4.78 -26.13 -23.86
N VAL A 718 -5.39 -24.98 -24.20
CA VAL A 718 -6.36 -24.29 -23.32
C VAL A 718 -7.56 -25.20 -23.04
N ASN A 719 -8.11 -25.85 -24.07
CA ASN A 719 -9.27 -26.73 -23.92
C ASN A 719 -8.96 -27.91 -22.99
N GLU A 720 -7.82 -28.56 -23.14
CA GLU A 720 -7.42 -29.68 -22.28
C GLU A 720 -7.11 -29.23 -20.84
N ALA A 721 -6.47 -28.07 -20.65
CA ALA A 721 -6.28 -27.49 -19.33
C ALA A 721 -7.62 -27.19 -18.63
N MET A 722 -8.60 -26.65 -19.37
CA MET A 722 -9.95 -26.42 -18.84
C MET A 722 -10.66 -27.74 -18.47
N ARG A 723 -10.53 -28.80 -19.28
CA ARG A 723 -11.09 -30.13 -18.95
C ARG A 723 -10.48 -30.73 -17.69
N ASP A 724 -9.16 -30.64 -17.54
CA ASP A 724 -8.47 -31.03 -16.31
C ASP A 724 -9.01 -30.25 -15.12
N TRP A 725 -9.15 -28.93 -15.27
CA TRP A 725 -9.63 -28.08 -14.19
C TRP A 725 -11.04 -28.46 -13.73
N VAL A 726 -11.97 -28.69 -14.66
CA VAL A 726 -13.33 -29.14 -14.36
C VAL A 726 -13.31 -30.42 -13.52
N THR A 727 -12.38 -31.33 -13.83
CA THR A 727 -12.27 -32.64 -13.17
C THR A 727 -11.63 -32.53 -11.78
N ASN A 728 -10.69 -31.60 -11.59
CA ASN A 728 -9.82 -31.52 -10.40
C ASN A 728 -9.97 -30.22 -9.61
N VAL A 729 -11.12 -29.55 -9.73
CA VAL A 729 -11.40 -28.19 -9.24
C VAL A 729 -11.13 -27.99 -7.75
N GLU A 730 -11.34 -29.03 -6.94
CA GLU A 730 -11.17 -28.97 -5.48
C GLU A 730 -9.70 -28.77 -5.08
N THR A 731 -8.77 -29.41 -5.77
CA THR A 731 -7.34 -29.44 -5.42
C THR A 731 -6.46 -28.62 -6.35
N THR A 732 -6.95 -28.28 -7.54
CA THR A 732 -6.16 -27.67 -8.61
C THR A 732 -6.53 -26.21 -8.84
N HIS A 733 -5.51 -25.35 -8.93
CA HIS A 733 -5.64 -24.00 -9.48
C HIS A 733 -5.15 -23.97 -10.94
N TYR A 734 -5.92 -23.34 -11.82
CA TYR A 734 -5.53 -23.10 -13.20
C TYR A 734 -4.84 -21.74 -13.31
N VAL A 735 -3.53 -21.75 -13.57
CA VAL A 735 -2.74 -20.53 -13.75
C VAL A 735 -2.85 -20.07 -15.20
N LEU A 736 -3.84 -19.22 -15.47
CA LEU A 736 -4.15 -18.76 -16.82
C LEU A 736 -3.09 -17.75 -17.31
N GLY A 737 -2.61 -17.92 -18.55
CA GLY A 737 -1.39 -17.26 -19.03
C GLY A 737 -1.53 -15.82 -19.54
N SER A 738 -2.74 -15.28 -19.69
CA SER A 738 -2.96 -13.93 -20.21
C SER A 738 -4.21 -13.25 -19.64
N ALA A 739 -4.39 -11.95 -19.92
CA ALA A 739 -5.55 -11.17 -19.45
C ALA A 739 -6.83 -11.48 -20.26
N MET A 740 -7.18 -12.77 -20.34
CA MET A 740 -8.34 -13.32 -21.05
C MET A 740 -9.09 -14.29 -20.12
N GLY A 741 -10.12 -14.95 -20.65
CA GLY A 741 -10.84 -15.97 -19.92
C GLY A 741 -11.94 -15.41 -19.03
N PRO A 742 -12.67 -16.28 -18.30
CA PRO A 742 -13.78 -15.85 -17.48
C PRO A 742 -13.30 -14.99 -16.31
N HIS A 743 -14.13 -14.04 -15.89
CA HIS A 743 -13.88 -13.32 -14.64
C HIS A 743 -13.77 -14.32 -13.47
N PRO A 744 -12.74 -14.23 -12.60
CA PRO A 744 -11.87 -13.08 -12.36
C PRO A 744 -10.50 -13.04 -13.06
N TYR A 745 -10.18 -13.96 -13.98
CA TYR A 745 -8.83 -14.04 -14.56
C TYR A 745 -8.35 -12.75 -15.26
N PRO A 746 -9.14 -12.04 -16.09
CA PRO A 746 -8.69 -10.79 -16.70
C PRO A 746 -8.25 -9.73 -15.67
N THR A 747 -8.99 -9.62 -14.56
CA THR A 747 -8.70 -8.72 -13.44
C THR A 747 -7.41 -9.13 -12.72
N ILE A 748 -7.28 -10.41 -12.37
CA ILE A 748 -6.11 -10.97 -11.68
C ILE A 748 -4.85 -10.73 -12.51
N VAL A 749 -4.87 -11.15 -13.77
CA VAL A 749 -3.68 -11.05 -14.64
C VAL A 749 -3.29 -9.61 -14.89
N ARG A 750 -4.26 -8.70 -15.09
CA ARG A 750 -3.99 -7.26 -15.21
C ARG A 750 -3.28 -6.74 -13.96
N ASP A 751 -3.84 -7.01 -12.78
CA ASP A 751 -3.30 -6.51 -11.51
C ASP A 751 -1.88 -6.99 -11.24
N LEU A 752 -1.60 -8.26 -11.53
CA LEU A 752 -0.26 -8.84 -11.40
C LEU A 752 0.74 -8.29 -12.43
N GLN A 753 0.26 -7.85 -13.60
CA GLN A 753 1.10 -7.27 -14.65
C GLN A 753 1.22 -5.74 -14.57
N ARG A 754 0.33 -5.05 -13.84
CA ARG A 754 0.22 -3.59 -13.76
C ARG A 754 1.54 -2.91 -13.36
N ARG A 755 2.38 -3.62 -12.61
CA ARG A 755 3.70 -3.15 -12.15
C ARG A 755 4.60 -2.70 -13.31
N ILE A 756 4.43 -3.27 -14.52
CA ILE A 756 5.17 -2.86 -15.71
C ILE A 756 4.93 -1.37 -16.02
N GLY A 757 3.66 -0.97 -16.09
CA GLY A 757 3.26 0.40 -16.35
C GLY A 757 3.62 1.35 -15.22
N ASP A 758 3.45 0.91 -13.98
CA ASP A 758 3.78 1.73 -12.82
C ASP A 758 5.28 2.05 -12.72
N GLU A 759 6.13 1.04 -12.92
CA GLU A 759 7.58 1.22 -12.95
C GLU A 759 7.98 2.10 -14.14
N ALA A 760 7.43 1.85 -15.34
CA ALA A 760 7.74 2.66 -16.52
C ALA A 760 7.39 4.14 -16.31
N ALA A 761 6.22 4.43 -15.71
CA ALA A 761 5.81 5.79 -15.38
C ALA A 761 6.76 6.44 -14.36
N ALA A 762 7.10 5.74 -13.28
CA ALA A 762 8.00 6.26 -12.25
C ALA A 762 9.43 6.48 -12.77
N GLN A 763 9.94 5.55 -13.58
CA GLN A 763 11.26 5.64 -14.21
C GLN A 763 11.31 6.81 -15.20
N LEU A 764 10.32 6.95 -16.09
CA LEU A 764 10.22 8.09 -17.01
C LEU A 764 10.09 9.42 -16.27
N GLN A 765 9.26 9.48 -15.24
CA GLN A 765 9.15 10.69 -14.42
C GLN A 765 10.50 11.07 -13.80
N GLY A 766 11.31 10.09 -13.39
CA GLY A 766 12.66 10.30 -12.86
C GLY A 766 13.68 10.81 -13.88
N VAL A 767 13.61 10.35 -15.14
CA VAL A 767 14.60 10.72 -16.18
C VAL A 767 14.17 11.89 -17.08
N GLU A 768 12.87 12.06 -17.32
CA GLU A 768 12.30 13.04 -18.25
C GLU A 768 11.44 14.10 -17.53
N GLY A 769 11.12 13.90 -16.24
CA GLY A 769 10.25 14.81 -15.49
C GLY A 769 8.78 14.79 -15.93
N ARG A 770 8.38 13.83 -16.78
CA ARG A 770 7.04 13.73 -17.36
C ARG A 770 6.66 12.30 -17.73
N LEU A 771 5.36 12.07 -17.93
CA LEU A 771 4.80 10.85 -18.54
C LEU A 771 5.08 10.77 -20.06
N PRO A 772 5.00 9.58 -20.69
CA PRO A 772 5.26 9.42 -22.12
C PRO A 772 4.14 10.00 -22.99
N ASP A 773 4.48 10.41 -24.22
CA ASP A 773 3.49 10.86 -25.23
C ASP A 773 2.68 9.69 -25.83
N LEU A 774 3.24 8.48 -25.77
CA LEU A 774 2.66 7.22 -26.28
C LEU A 774 3.22 6.04 -25.48
N ALA A 775 2.34 5.16 -25.01
CA ALA A 775 2.70 3.82 -24.54
C ALA A 775 2.18 2.77 -25.54
N ILE A 776 3.04 1.86 -25.98
CA ILE A 776 2.73 0.85 -27.01
C ILE A 776 3.20 -0.53 -26.60
N ALA A 777 2.39 -1.55 -26.91
CA ALA A 777 2.70 -2.95 -26.63
C ALA A 777 2.08 -3.90 -27.66
N CYS A 778 2.68 -5.08 -27.86
CA CYS A 778 2.10 -6.13 -28.71
C CYS A 778 0.94 -6.85 -28.01
N VAL A 779 -0.03 -7.35 -28.78
CA VAL A 779 -1.17 -8.09 -28.25
C VAL A 779 -1.35 -9.44 -28.94
N GLY A 780 -1.23 -10.50 -28.14
CA GLY A 780 -1.94 -11.77 -28.36
C GLY A 780 -3.15 -11.77 -27.43
N GLY A 781 -3.12 -12.57 -26.37
CA GLY A 781 -4.13 -12.47 -25.30
C GLY A 781 -4.06 -11.21 -24.41
N GLY A 782 -3.14 -10.27 -24.64
CA GLY A 782 -3.16 -8.93 -24.02
C GLY A 782 -2.46 -8.68 -22.66
N SER A 783 -1.86 -9.69 -22.01
CA SER A 783 -1.30 -9.52 -20.64
C SER A 783 -0.18 -8.48 -20.51
N ASN A 784 0.80 -8.46 -21.42
CA ASN A 784 1.88 -7.46 -21.37
C ASN A 784 1.35 -6.05 -21.65
N ALA A 785 0.46 -5.95 -22.65
CA ALA A 785 -0.13 -4.69 -23.06
C ALA A 785 -0.94 -4.08 -21.93
N ILE A 786 -1.88 -4.82 -21.33
CA ILE A 786 -2.64 -4.26 -20.23
C ILE A 786 -1.77 -4.00 -18.99
N GLY A 787 -0.73 -4.79 -18.75
CA GLY A 787 0.26 -4.54 -17.69
C GLY A 787 0.98 -3.19 -17.84
N LEU A 788 1.38 -2.85 -19.06
CA LEU A 788 1.99 -1.55 -19.36
C LEU A 788 0.95 -0.41 -19.36
N LEU A 789 -0.18 -0.62 -20.06
CA LEU A 789 -1.14 0.44 -20.37
C LEU A 789 -2.05 0.79 -19.18
N ALA A 790 -2.30 -0.14 -18.24
CA ALA A 790 -3.23 0.08 -17.12
C ALA A 790 -2.93 1.34 -16.31
N ARG A 791 -1.64 1.65 -16.09
CA ARG A 791 -1.22 2.88 -15.40
C ARG A 791 -1.68 4.15 -16.13
N PHE A 792 -1.79 4.11 -17.45
CA PHE A 792 -2.01 5.27 -18.31
C PHE A 792 -3.45 5.39 -18.83
N ILE A 793 -4.33 4.40 -18.59
CA ILE A 793 -5.75 4.46 -19.01
C ILE A 793 -6.40 5.77 -18.56
N GLY A 794 -6.16 6.17 -17.32
CA GLY A 794 -6.68 7.41 -16.76
C GLY A 794 -5.88 8.68 -17.03
N GLU A 795 -4.87 8.63 -17.89
CA GLU A 795 -4.03 9.79 -18.22
C GLU A 795 -4.36 10.30 -19.64
N PRO A 796 -5.19 11.35 -19.81
CA PRO A 796 -5.58 11.84 -21.13
C PRO A 796 -4.40 12.31 -21.99
N SER A 797 -3.32 12.75 -21.36
CA SER A 797 -2.10 13.19 -22.03
C SER A 797 -1.30 12.04 -22.65
N VAL A 798 -1.59 10.78 -22.27
CA VAL A 798 -0.85 9.60 -22.75
C VAL A 798 -1.69 8.86 -23.77
N ARG A 799 -1.22 8.81 -25.02
CA ARG A 799 -1.82 7.94 -26.04
C ARG A 799 -1.49 6.49 -25.72
N LEU A 800 -2.45 5.60 -25.93
CA LEU A 800 -2.26 4.16 -25.76
C LEU A 800 -2.33 3.52 -27.14
N ALA A 801 -1.41 2.62 -27.43
CA ALA A 801 -1.46 1.84 -28.65
C ALA A 801 -1.21 0.35 -28.38
N VAL A 802 -1.82 -0.48 -29.21
CA VAL A 802 -1.55 -1.92 -29.26
C VAL A 802 -1.24 -2.34 -30.69
N ALA A 803 -0.37 -3.33 -30.84
CA ALA A 803 0.00 -3.90 -32.14
C ALA A 803 -0.39 -5.38 -32.20
N GLU A 804 -1.32 -5.73 -33.08
CA GLU A 804 -1.73 -7.11 -33.35
C GLU A 804 -0.85 -7.76 -34.43
N ALA A 805 -0.87 -9.09 -34.52
CA ALA A 805 -0.17 -9.81 -35.59
C ALA A 805 -1.06 -9.91 -36.85
N ALA A 806 -0.60 -9.30 -37.95
CA ALA A 806 -1.25 -9.39 -39.26
C ALA A 806 -0.84 -10.66 -40.03
N GLY A 807 0.01 -11.52 -39.47
CA GLY A 807 0.50 -12.74 -40.11
C GLY A 807 1.07 -12.48 -41.50
N ASP A 808 0.51 -13.13 -42.52
CA ASP A 808 0.92 -12.96 -43.92
C ASP A 808 0.39 -11.65 -44.56
N GLY A 809 -0.55 -10.97 -43.90
CA GLY A 809 -1.28 -9.80 -44.37
C GLY A 809 -2.76 -9.89 -44.01
N MET A 810 -3.39 -8.78 -43.62
CA MET A 810 -4.81 -8.76 -43.22
C MET A 810 -5.73 -9.26 -44.34
N GLU A 811 -5.42 -8.88 -45.58
CA GLU A 811 -6.16 -9.25 -46.79
C GLU A 811 -6.10 -10.75 -47.13
N THR A 812 -5.15 -11.48 -46.55
CA THR A 812 -4.98 -12.92 -46.81
C THR A 812 -5.91 -13.78 -45.97
N GLY A 813 -6.52 -13.21 -44.92
CA GLY A 813 -7.26 -13.95 -43.89
C GLY A 813 -6.36 -14.80 -42.97
N ARG A 814 -5.04 -14.83 -43.20
CA ARG A 814 -4.05 -15.53 -42.37
C ARG A 814 -3.37 -14.56 -41.42
N HIS A 815 -4.08 -14.20 -40.35
CA HIS A 815 -3.62 -13.26 -39.33
C HIS A 815 -4.16 -13.64 -37.94
N ALA A 816 -3.68 -12.97 -36.89
CA ALA A 816 -4.18 -13.09 -35.52
C ALA A 816 -4.71 -11.74 -34.96
N ALA A 817 -5.05 -10.80 -35.84
CA ALA A 817 -5.57 -9.48 -35.50
C ALA A 817 -7.07 -9.49 -35.11
N ALA A 818 -7.35 -9.88 -33.86
CA ALA A 818 -8.71 -10.05 -33.35
C ALA A 818 -9.50 -8.74 -33.21
N ILE A 819 -8.84 -7.61 -32.93
CA ILE A 819 -9.51 -6.31 -32.80
C ILE A 819 -9.82 -5.73 -34.19
N LEU A 820 -8.86 -5.77 -35.12
CA LEU A 820 -9.04 -5.19 -36.46
C LEU A 820 -9.86 -6.06 -37.41
N GLY A 821 -9.70 -7.38 -37.33
CA GLY A 821 -10.32 -8.34 -38.26
C GLY A 821 -11.42 -9.21 -37.64
N GLY A 822 -11.66 -9.09 -36.33
CA GLY A 822 -12.64 -9.91 -35.61
C GLY A 822 -13.99 -9.23 -35.40
N THR A 823 -14.89 -9.96 -34.75
CA THR A 823 -16.21 -9.48 -34.33
C THR A 823 -16.50 -9.90 -32.88
N PRO A 824 -17.47 -9.28 -32.19
CA PRO A 824 -17.85 -9.68 -30.84
C PRO A 824 -18.32 -11.14 -30.78
N GLY A 825 -17.74 -11.92 -29.89
CA GLY A 825 -18.02 -13.35 -29.72
C GLY A 825 -17.62 -13.84 -28.34
N ILE A 826 -17.96 -15.11 -28.04
CA ILE A 826 -17.62 -15.75 -26.77
C ILE A 826 -16.54 -16.79 -27.04
N LEU A 827 -15.37 -16.61 -26.42
CA LEU A 827 -14.26 -17.53 -26.52
C LEU A 827 -13.60 -17.72 -25.16
N HIS A 828 -13.33 -18.99 -24.84
CA HIS A 828 -12.59 -19.40 -23.64
C HIS A 828 -13.10 -18.76 -22.32
N GLY A 829 -14.42 -18.55 -22.19
CA GLY A 829 -15.04 -18.09 -20.94
C GLY A 829 -15.36 -16.61 -20.85
N SER A 830 -15.04 -15.79 -21.86
CA SER A 830 -15.38 -14.37 -21.89
C SER A 830 -15.97 -13.94 -23.22
N ARG A 831 -16.88 -12.96 -23.19
CA ARG A 831 -17.27 -12.20 -24.38
C ARG A 831 -16.20 -11.16 -24.72
N SER A 832 -15.66 -11.18 -25.92
CA SER A 832 -14.62 -10.28 -26.40
C SER A 832 -14.68 -10.10 -27.92
N LEU A 833 -13.69 -9.47 -28.53
CA LEU A 833 -13.46 -9.54 -29.98
C LEU A 833 -12.68 -10.80 -30.33
N MET A 834 -13.06 -11.46 -31.43
CA MET A 834 -12.41 -12.67 -31.90
C MET A 834 -12.58 -12.88 -33.41
N LEU A 835 -11.67 -13.64 -33.99
CA LEU A 835 -11.75 -14.14 -35.36
C LEU A 835 -12.77 -15.28 -35.41
N GLN A 836 -13.85 -15.06 -36.14
CA GLN A 836 -14.91 -16.03 -36.34
C GLN A 836 -15.56 -15.85 -37.70
N ASP A 837 -16.11 -16.94 -38.24
CA ASP A 837 -16.90 -16.89 -39.45
C ASP A 837 -18.35 -16.43 -39.18
N ARG A 838 -19.16 -16.37 -40.24
CA ARG A 838 -20.57 -15.94 -40.16
C ARG A 838 -21.45 -16.84 -39.29
N ASP A 839 -21.04 -18.07 -39.06
CA ASP A 839 -21.77 -19.08 -38.28
C ASP A 839 -21.26 -19.11 -36.82
N GLY A 840 -20.36 -18.19 -36.47
CA GLY A 840 -19.76 -18.07 -35.13
C GLY A 840 -18.71 -19.12 -34.83
N GLN A 841 -18.20 -19.83 -35.84
CA GLN A 841 -17.10 -20.78 -35.65
C GLN A 841 -15.77 -20.02 -35.59
N VAL A 842 -14.93 -20.42 -34.64
CA VAL A 842 -13.61 -19.80 -34.44
C VAL A 842 -12.74 -20.03 -35.67
N THR A 843 -12.29 -18.94 -36.30
CA THR A 843 -11.32 -19.00 -37.40
C THR A 843 -9.92 -19.23 -36.84
N GLU A 844 -9.10 -20.00 -37.56
CA GLU A 844 -7.72 -20.25 -37.18
C GLU A 844 -6.90 -18.96 -37.27
N ALA A 845 -6.18 -18.65 -36.19
CA ALA A 845 -5.24 -17.54 -36.17
C ALA A 845 -3.95 -17.92 -36.90
N HIS A 846 -3.21 -16.93 -37.40
CA HIS A 846 -1.90 -17.17 -37.95
C HIS A 846 -0.90 -16.07 -37.60
N SER A 847 0.26 -16.47 -37.07
CA SER A 847 1.46 -15.64 -36.97
C SER A 847 2.72 -16.50 -36.84
N ALA A 848 3.85 -16.01 -37.34
CA ALA A 848 5.17 -16.58 -37.05
C ALA A 848 5.51 -16.54 -35.54
N SER A 849 4.86 -15.67 -34.76
CA SER A 849 5.03 -15.59 -33.31
C SER A 849 3.96 -16.40 -32.58
N ALA A 850 4.33 -17.57 -32.06
CA ALA A 850 3.43 -18.43 -31.28
C ALA A 850 2.84 -17.75 -30.02
N GLY A 851 3.44 -16.65 -29.54
CA GLY A 851 2.88 -15.87 -28.42
C GLY A 851 1.75 -14.91 -28.82
N LEU A 852 1.63 -14.61 -30.11
CA LEU A 852 0.60 -13.74 -30.69
C LEU A 852 -0.44 -14.51 -31.50
N ASP A 853 -0.17 -15.79 -31.80
CA ASP A 853 -1.04 -16.68 -32.56
C ASP A 853 -2.26 -17.14 -31.73
N TYR A 854 -3.20 -16.21 -31.52
CA TYR A 854 -4.41 -16.44 -30.74
C TYR A 854 -5.60 -15.70 -31.39
N PRO A 855 -6.75 -16.36 -31.61
CA PRO A 855 -7.85 -15.77 -32.39
C PRO A 855 -8.72 -14.78 -31.59
N GLY A 856 -8.40 -14.46 -30.34
CA GLY A 856 -9.19 -13.55 -29.52
C GLY A 856 -8.35 -12.47 -28.84
N ILE A 857 -9.00 -11.61 -28.07
CA ILE A 857 -8.31 -10.58 -27.25
C ILE A 857 -8.89 -10.51 -25.84
N GLY A 858 -8.10 -10.00 -24.89
CA GLY A 858 -8.58 -9.74 -23.53
C GLY A 858 -9.73 -8.73 -23.50
N PRO A 859 -10.77 -8.93 -22.67
CA PRO A 859 -12.00 -8.12 -22.70
C PRO A 859 -11.77 -6.63 -22.36
N GLN A 860 -10.80 -6.31 -21.50
CA GLN A 860 -10.48 -4.92 -21.21
C GLN A 860 -9.83 -4.20 -22.40
N LEU A 861 -8.98 -4.89 -23.18
CA LEU A 861 -8.40 -4.29 -24.39
C LEU A 861 -9.44 -4.12 -25.49
N ALA A 862 -10.38 -5.05 -25.65
CA ALA A 862 -11.54 -4.87 -26.52
C ALA A 862 -12.36 -3.63 -26.12
N ALA A 863 -12.66 -3.48 -24.82
CA ALA A 863 -13.35 -2.32 -24.28
C ALA A 863 -12.60 -0.99 -24.53
N LEU A 864 -11.27 -0.98 -24.38
CA LEU A 864 -10.44 0.20 -24.65
C LEU A 864 -10.40 0.57 -26.13
N ALA A 865 -10.38 -0.43 -27.02
CA ALA A 865 -10.42 -0.20 -28.46
C ALA A 865 -11.80 0.31 -28.90
N GLU A 866 -12.89 -0.31 -28.43
CA GLU A 866 -14.26 0.11 -28.75
C GLU A 866 -14.54 1.54 -28.28
N ALA A 867 -14.07 1.91 -27.07
CA ALA A 867 -14.21 3.26 -26.54
C ALA A 867 -13.25 4.29 -27.20
N GLY A 868 -12.40 3.87 -28.14
CA GLY A 868 -11.41 4.74 -28.79
C GLY A 868 -10.28 5.21 -27.86
N ARG A 869 -10.13 4.60 -26.68
CA ARG A 869 -9.07 4.96 -25.70
C ARG A 869 -7.71 4.42 -26.11
N SER A 870 -7.66 3.31 -26.85
CA SER A 870 -6.44 2.74 -27.43
C SER A 870 -6.48 2.71 -28.96
N VAL A 871 -5.39 3.16 -29.58
CA VAL A 871 -5.15 3.01 -31.02
C VAL A 871 -4.70 1.59 -31.31
N VAL A 872 -5.22 1.00 -32.37
CA VAL A 872 -4.90 -0.37 -32.78
C VAL A 872 -4.14 -0.33 -34.10
N ALA A 873 -2.98 -0.98 -34.13
CA ALA A 873 -2.20 -1.22 -35.33
C ALA A 873 -2.03 -2.73 -35.51
N ALA A 874 -1.60 -3.15 -36.70
CA ALA A 874 -1.15 -4.51 -36.92
C ALA A 874 0.17 -4.52 -37.68
N ALA A 875 0.96 -5.57 -37.46
CA ALA A 875 2.25 -5.78 -38.11
C ALA A 875 2.28 -7.17 -38.73
N THR A 876 2.68 -7.26 -40.00
CA THR A 876 2.93 -8.53 -40.69
C THR A 876 4.15 -9.22 -40.13
N ASP A 877 4.27 -10.52 -40.37
CA ASP A 877 5.44 -11.31 -39.94
C ASP A 877 6.75 -10.74 -40.53
N ARG A 878 6.68 -10.19 -41.75
CA ARG A 878 7.83 -9.53 -42.40
C ARG A 878 8.25 -8.26 -41.66
N GLU A 879 7.30 -7.43 -41.27
CA GLU A 879 7.57 -6.19 -40.52
C GLU A 879 8.11 -6.50 -39.12
N ALA A 880 7.52 -7.48 -38.43
CA ALA A 880 7.98 -7.90 -37.11
C ALA A 880 9.43 -8.43 -37.14
N VAL A 881 9.77 -9.27 -38.13
CA VAL A 881 11.15 -9.77 -38.31
C VAL A 881 12.11 -8.64 -38.69
N ALA A 882 11.67 -7.67 -39.49
CA ALA A 882 12.49 -6.49 -39.82
C ALA A 882 12.77 -5.64 -38.56
N ALA A 883 11.75 -5.39 -37.73
CA ALA A 883 11.88 -4.66 -36.48
C ALA A 883 12.77 -5.38 -35.46
N MET A 884 12.67 -6.71 -35.36
CA MET A 884 13.57 -7.54 -34.56
C MET A 884 15.03 -7.35 -35.01
N LYS A 885 15.31 -7.52 -36.32
CA LYS A 885 16.66 -7.34 -36.86
C LYS A 885 17.19 -5.91 -36.72
N ALA A 886 16.31 -4.91 -36.78
CA ALA A 886 16.69 -3.52 -36.55
C ALA A 886 17.14 -3.34 -35.09
N THR A 887 16.28 -3.71 -34.14
CA THR A 887 16.57 -3.66 -32.69
C THR A 887 17.89 -4.35 -32.34
N THR A 888 18.12 -5.57 -32.82
CA THR A 888 19.37 -6.30 -32.55
C THR A 888 20.60 -5.61 -33.13
N ARG A 889 20.52 -5.03 -34.33
CA ARG A 889 21.67 -4.35 -34.96
C ARG A 889 21.95 -2.97 -34.35
N THR A 890 20.91 -2.25 -33.91
CA THR A 890 21.06 -0.90 -33.36
C THR A 890 21.37 -0.91 -31.87
N GLU A 891 20.79 -1.84 -31.11
CA GLU A 891 20.85 -1.84 -29.64
C GLU A 891 21.48 -3.09 -29.03
N GLY A 892 21.71 -4.16 -29.80
CA GLY A 892 22.23 -5.42 -29.25
C GLY A 892 21.23 -6.14 -28.33
N ILE A 893 19.94 -5.89 -28.55
CA ILE A 893 18.81 -6.49 -27.81
C ILE A 893 18.10 -7.52 -28.69
#